data_AF-A0A6G1K7M4-F1
#
_entry.id   AF-A0A6G1K7M4-F1
#
_cell.length_a   1.000
_cell.length_b   1.000
_cell.length_c   1.000
_cell.angle_alpha   90.00
_cell.angle_beta   90.00
_cell.angle_gamma   90.00
#
_symmetry.space_group_name_H-M   'P 1'
#
loop_
_entity.id
_entity.type
_entity.pdbx_description
1 polymer ?
#
loop_
_entity_poly.entity_id
_entity_poly.type
_entity_poly.pdbx_seq_one_letter_code
_entity_poly.pdbx_strand_id
1 'polypeptide(L)'
;MSQVPTALQALAGVSASTVDSAALRSVLQLSNSETTVQALRNFDFTDFYDINMPFFENFTSKGLVNVGYTPVDGSQTLGKYLVRDNNGVDSPDTSTTRTAFVKNQPDGASGHVYSFGVDLGFLFIRAQDEAGGYSLYYDGHYYPGYDIGTRIMKNIVTSSPHFASLWSVPYNKGLAFTTTWDIDTYVSYPHGQGIAAAALERGAAGNLNLHTKYITDAYESAYFQYGVPYIYQISGFPNGPDGYPFIDFGSHTVSHSPNAAFFPYGTLDEQYIQGSTSGYSPYIHQCGSGTDGIPDNGEICREGGSGISFWTSGGSASGEVRVSAFLLRYLLQDAFDTGYNLTTYRPGHLSWSKYQPTQCVANGFIGGSSCAGNFHLTHLPFQVTHNREAFAELPYYEFPLQWSDGDGNVSINDFPGSDYRLQVDTIKRMTRYGGHYNILLHPSDQLFDKIELQRTLHDVIRPFAVYFNQTGIANWWTNRDRAIVDIAAADDSSATITVRLDGVVDGLTIQVPRTYAFQSATGGVSACQQLSYDGQTNAVVLRNTAKGLYTLNFSVGSNSATVSTCPDFTPQPSNECVAWDVAVDDFLEIYYSINNINLLILPTNSTGLSTNYVDGRLQLNATTNTGINSYYTELSSFCFDASIYTHIYFDMIAPAGSKLDVQLVSYDSACQTEQQSPTILDVTHYAAADGTNHTVAIPLSDFVGQDMLHIRAIRIGNISPAQTPIYIDNIKIQKRCHTAPGEGRTQGLSIDSFQNVDRWITGINNIFGQTDDDNSMQFAKLSELGKMQLLPSSSSSYFYTSTAVDGVSLNASGYSNLSLSVRGPSGGSFDVVVTSGSDNSNSTVSTKLYASVSQSDFANVTIPLLSFSGLSASSISRITLRNFTPNGGSSASNFTVRWISLLGGPISGT
;
A
#
# COMPACT_ATOMS: atom_id res chain seq x y z
N MET A 1 -21.95 5.54 36.67
CA MET A 1 -21.31 4.82 37.79
C MET A 1 -21.78 5.34 39.14
N SER A 2 -21.92 4.47 40.12
CA SER A 2 -22.15 4.82 41.52
C SER A 2 -20.86 4.69 42.32
N GLN A 3 -20.80 5.33 43.48
CA GLN A 3 -19.77 5.11 44.50
C GLN A 3 -19.57 3.61 44.78
N VAL A 4 -18.38 3.23 45.23
CA VAL A 4 -18.14 1.88 45.75
C VAL A 4 -19.09 1.69 46.93
N PRO A 5 -20.01 0.69 46.88
CA PRO A 5 -20.95 0.46 47.97
C PRO A 5 -20.20 0.31 49.29
N THR A 6 -20.71 0.91 50.37
CA THR A 6 -20.04 0.87 51.69
C THR A 6 -19.67 -0.55 52.12
N ALA A 7 -20.49 -1.54 51.77
CA ALA A 7 -20.23 -2.96 52.05
C ALA A 7 -18.99 -3.54 51.33
N LEU A 8 -18.53 -2.92 50.24
CA LEU A 8 -17.38 -3.37 49.43
C LEU A 8 -16.12 -2.51 49.65
N GLN A 9 -16.21 -1.39 50.38
CA GLN A 9 -15.12 -0.44 50.55
C GLN A 9 -13.86 -1.06 51.18
N ALA A 10 -14.02 -1.84 52.25
CA ALA A 10 -12.91 -2.55 52.88
C ALA A 10 -12.23 -3.55 51.93
N LEU A 11 -13.02 -4.28 51.12
CA LEU A 11 -12.50 -5.20 50.11
C LEU A 11 -11.72 -4.45 49.02
N ALA A 12 -12.29 -3.33 48.56
CA ALA A 12 -11.74 -2.45 47.54
C ALA A 12 -10.51 -1.64 48.00
N GLY A 13 -10.16 -1.69 49.29
CA GLY A 13 -9.03 -0.96 49.85
C GLY A 13 -9.25 0.55 49.94
N VAL A 14 -10.50 0.99 50.09
CA VAL A 14 -10.86 2.41 50.14
C VAL A 14 -11.72 2.68 51.37
N SER A 15 -11.52 3.84 52.01
CA SER A 15 -12.35 4.32 53.13
C SER A 15 -13.49 5.23 52.65
N ALA A 16 -13.33 5.82 51.47
CA ALA A 16 -14.33 6.65 50.83
C ALA A 16 -14.17 6.63 49.30
N SER A 17 -15.27 6.84 48.60
CA SER A 17 -15.31 7.05 47.15
C SER A 17 -16.23 8.23 46.83
N THR A 18 -15.75 9.21 46.08
CA THR A 18 -16.46 10.45 45.77
C THR A 18 -16.60 10.62 44.28
N VAL A 19 -17.84 10.79 43.80
CA VAL A 19 -18.10 11.09 42.39
C VAL A 19 -17.67 12.52 42.11
N ASP A 20 -16.85 12.73 41.08
CA ASP A 20 -16.55 14.07 40.59
C ASP A 20 -17.76 14.60 39.82
N SER A 21 -18.41 15.62 40.39
CA SER A 21 -19.52 16.33 39.77
C SER A 21 -19.09 17.62 39.06
N ALA A 22 -17.84 18.05 39.27
CA ALA A 22 -17.27 19.23 38.65
C ALA A 22 -16.72 18.94 37.25
N ALA A 23 -16.50 17.65 36.92
CA ALA A 23 -15.99 17.19 35.63
C ALA A 23 -14.65 17.82 35.24
N LEU A 24 -13.78 18.06 36.22
CA LEU A 24 -12.48 18.71 36.02
C LEU A 24 -11.34 17.72 35.75
N ARG A 25 -11.52 16.44 36.10
CA ARG A 25 -10.49 15.41 35.92
C ARG A 25 -10.42 14.95 34.47
N SER A 26 -9.24 15.07 33.86
CA SER A 26 -9.01 14.88 32.42
C SER A 26 -8.13 13.68 32.08
N VAL A 27 -7.25 13.25 33.00
CA VAL A 27 -6.23 12.22 32.74
C VAL A 27 -6.11 11.29 33.95
N LEU A 28 -5.96 9.99 33.70
CA LEU A 28 -5.43 9.02 34.66
C LEU A 28 -3.92 8.92 34.46
N GLN A 29 -3.14 9.38 35.43
CA GLN A 29 -1.70 9.19 35.45
C GLN A 29 -1.33 7.99 36.32
N LEU A 30 -0.58 7.04 35.76
CA LEU A 30 -0.05 5.90 36.51
C LEU A 30 1.03 6.34 37.49
N SER A 31 1.11 5.64 38.62
CA SER A 31 2.10 5.88 39.67
C SER A 31 3.04 4.69 39.77
N ASN A 32 4.36 4.94 39.82
CA ASN A 32 5.38 3.89 39.98
C ASN A 32 5.50 3.42 41.44
N SER A 33 4.40 2.97 42.02
CA SER A 33 4.28 2.60 43.44
C SER A 33 3.80 1.17 43.65
N GLU A 34 3.64 0.39 42.58
CA GLU A 34 3.24 -1.01 42.70
C GLU A 34 4.37 -1.85 43.31
N THR A 35 4.13 -2.44 44.48
CA THR A 35 5.00 -3.44 45.09
C THR A 35 4.51 -4.84 44.77
N THR A 36 5.47 -5.69 44.37
CA THR A 36 5.26 -6.85 43.50
C THR A 36 4.54 -6.44 42.22
N VAL A 37 5.32 -6.01 41.23
CA VAL A 37 4.83 -5.44 39.96
C VAL A 37 4.04 -6.48 39.15
N GLN A 38 2.76 -6.20 38.95
CA GLN A 38 1.83 -7.03 38.20
C GLN A 38 1.14 -6.15 37.16
N ALA A 39 0.22 -5.27 37.59
CA ALA A 39 -0.60 -4.44 36.72
C ALA A 39 0.23 -3.45 35.89
N LEU A 40 1.29 -2.89 36.48
CA LEU A 40 2.12 -1.84 35.87
C LEU A 40 3.38 -2.37 35.20
N ARG A 41 3.44 -3.67 34.91
CA ARG A 41 4.57 -4.29 34.21
C ARG A 41 4.74 -3.72 32.80
N ASN A 42 6.00 -3.53 32.38
CA ASN A 42 6.39 -3.07 31.04
C ASN A 42 5.86 -1.66 30.66
N PHE A 43 5.50 -0.84 31.64
CA PHE A 43 5.27 0.60 31.44
C PHE A 43 6.57 1.38 31.59
N ASP A 44 6.77 2.36 30.73
CA ASP A 44 7.91 3.26 30.77
C ASP A 44 7.54 4.54 31.54
N PHE A 45 7.86 4.55 32.84
CA PHE A 45 7.61 5.70 33.70
C PHE A 45 8.49 6.92 33.41
N THR A 46 9.39 6.85 32.42
CA THR A 46 10.14 8.01 31.91
C THR A 46 9.46 8.66 30.70
N ASP A 47 8.53 7.96 30.05
CA ASP A 47 7.75 8.46 28.92
C ASP A 47 6.39 8.96 29.42
N PHE A 48 6.16 10.28 29.31
CA PHE A 48 4.91 10.90 29.72
C PHE A 48 3.70 10.25 29.04
N TYR A 49 3.77 9.94 27.75
CA TYR A 49 2.62 9.41 27.02
C TYR A 49 2.35 7.94 27.36
N ASP A 50 3.35 7.19 27.83
CA ASP A 50 3.16 5.78 28.19
C ASP A 50 2.41 5.58 29.51
N ILE A 51 2.32 6.63 30.35
CA ILE A 51 1.71 6.56 31.69
C ILE A 51 0.53 7.50 31.92
N ASN A 52 0.13 8.30 30.92
CA ASN A 52 -0.99 9.22 31.02
C ASN A 52 -2.10 8.80 30.07
N MET A 53 -3.21 8.30 30.62
CA MET A 53 -4.40 7.89 29.88
C MET A 53 -5.43 9.03 29.91
N PRO A 54 -5.58 9.79 28.81
CA PRO A 54 -6.56 10.87 28.72
C PRO A 54 -7.99 10.36 28.64
N PHE A 55 -8.93 11.21 29.04
CA PHE A 55 -10.36 10.93 28.97
C PHE A 55 -11.09 11.73 27.87
N PHE A 56 -10.80 13.03 27.71
CA PHE A 56 -11.36 13.93 26.68
C PHE A 56 -10.51 15.21 26.50
N GLU A 57 -10.85 15.99 25.45
CA GLU A 57 -10.16 17.20 24.97
C GLU A 57 -10.45 18.52 25.74
N ASN A 58 -11.73 18.81 26.04
CA ASN A 58 -12.23 20.20 26.03
C ASN A 58 -12.99 20.59 27.32
N PHE A 59 -12.64 21.77 27.84
CA PHE A 59 -13.20 22.52 29.00
C PHE A 59 -14.72 22.73 29.06
N THR A 60 -15.48 22.34 28.03
CA THR A 60 -16.91 22.62 27.87
C THR A 60 -17.79 21.37 27.75
N SER A 61 -17.21 20.20 27.52
CA SER A 61 -17.92 18.91 27.50
C SER A 61 -18.21 18.44 28.93
N LYS A 62 -19.44 17.97 29.21
CA LYS A 62 -19.75 17.30 30.49
C LYS A 62 -18.88 16.05 30.59
N GLY A 63 -17.89 16.07 31.49
CA GLY A 63 -16.90 15.02 31.61
C GLY A 63 -17.49 13.64 31.91
N LEU A 64 -16.70 12.62 31.61
CA LEU A 64 -16.88 11.25 32.09
C LEU A 64 -17.12 11.29 33.60
N VAL A 65 -18.24 10.73 34.05
CA VAL A 65 -18.48 10.53 35.48
C VAL A 65 -17.34 9.67 36.00
N ASN A 66 -16.52 10.22 36.88
CA ASN A 66 -15.38 9.54 37.46
C ASN A 66 -15.47 9.57 38.99
N VAL A 67 -14.75 8.67 39.64
CA VAL A 67 -14.83 8.40 41.07
C VAL A 67 -13.43 8.49 41.66
N GLY A 68 -13.28 9.43 42.59
CA GLY A 68 -12.08 9.58 43.38
C GLY A 68 -12.08 8.70 44.62
N TYR A 69 -10.95 8.11 44.96
CA TYR A 69 -10.79 7.23 46.12
C TYR A 69 -9.96 7.86 47.23
N THR A 70 -10.30 7.50 48.46
CA THR A 70 -9.43 7.66 49.64
C THR A 70 -8.95 6.26 50.05
N PRO A 71 -7.71 5.86 49.73
CA PRO A 71 -7.18 4.55 50.08
C PRO A 71 -7.11 4.33 51.59
N VAL A 72 -7.22 3.08 52.05
CA VAL A 72 -6.90 2.69 53.44
C VAL A 72 -5.41 2.38 53.60
N ASP A 73 -4.93 2.37 54.83
CA ASP A 73 -3.55 1.95 55.13
C ASP A 73 -3.29 0.51 54.62
N GLY A 74 -2.16 0.33 53.93
CA GLY A 74 -1.79 -0.95 53.30
C GLY A 74 -2.25 -1.11 51.84
N SER A 75 -3.22 -0.31 51.38
CA SER A 75 -3.57 -0.26 49.95
C SER A 75 -2.56 0.52 49.13
N GLN A 76 -2.35 0.10 47.88
CA GLN A 76 -1.41 0.72 46.97
C GLN A 76 -2.15 1.62 45.98
N THR A 77 -1.74 2.89 45.89
CA THR A 77 -2.21 3.79 44.82
C THR A 77 -1.42 3.48 43.57
N LEU A 78 -2.11 3.09 42.49
CA LEU A 78 -1.49 2.78 41.19
C LEU A 78 -1.75 3.86 40.14
N GLY A 79 -2.69 4.76 40.38
CA GLY A 79 -2.96 5.88 39.50
C GLY A 79 -3.72 7.02 40.18
N LYS A 80 -3.50 8.23 39.69
CA LYS A 80 -4.09 9.47 40.21
C LYS A 80 -4.68 10.29 39.08
N TYR A 81 -5.66 11.12 39.41
CA TYR A 81 -6.21 12.07 38.47
C TYR A 81 -5.30 13.27 38.28
N LEU A 82 -5.19 13.74 37.05
CA LEU A 82 -4.81 15.10 36.72
C LEU A 82 -6.05 15.92 36.35
N VAL A 83 -5.93 17.22 36.53
CA VAL A 83 -6.90 18.24 36.13
C VAL A 83 -6.26 19.11 35.06
N ARG A 84 -6.97 19.31 33.96
CA ARG A 84 -6.54 20.20 32.88
C ARG A 84 -7.07 21.61 33.10
N ASP A 85 -6.19 22.60 33.11
CA ASP A 85 -6.59 24.01 33.16
C ASP A 85 -7.06 24.51 31.79
N ASN A 86 -7.74 25.66 31.75
CA ASN A 86 -8.27 26.25 30.50
C ASN A 86 -7.21 26.54 29.41
N ASN A 87 -5.91 26.39 29.70
CA ASN A 87 -4.82 26.54 28.74
C ASN A 87 -4.31 25.20 28.20
N GLY A 88 -4.94 24.08 28.55
CA GLY A 88 -4.53 22.74 28.11
C GLY A 88 -3.43 22.10 28.96
N VAL A 89 -3.10 22.69 30.11
CA VAL A 89 -2.01 22.19 30.96
C VAL A 89 -2.57 21.22 32.00
N ASP A 90 -2.09 19.98 31.97
CA ASP A 90 -2.42 18.98 32.99
C ASP A 90 -1.60 19.19 34.27
N SER A 91 -2.29 19.22 35.41
CA SER A 91 -1.70 19.38 36.73
C SER A 91 -2.26 18.35 37.72
N PRO A 92 -1.51 17.95 38.76
CA PRO A 92 -2.00 16.98 39.73
C PRO A 92 -3.30 17.44 40.42
N ASP A 93 -4.32 16.58 40.47
CA ASP A 93 -5.50 16.82 41.32
C ASP A 93 -5.05 16.92 42.79
N THR A 94 -5.44 17.99 43.47
CA THR A 94 -5.09 18.28 44.87
C THR A 94 -6.19 17.89 45.85
N SER A 95 -7.34 17.41 45.36
CA SER A 95 -8.44 16.95 46.20
C SER A 95 -8.04 15.73 47.04
N THR A 96 -8.72 15.55 48.17
CA THR A 96 -8.53 14.40 49.08
C THR A 96 -8.93 13.05 48.46
N THR A 97 -9.58 13.07 47.30
CA THR A 97 -10.06 11.89 46.58
C THR A 97 -9.39 11.75 45.21
N ARG A 98 -8.24 12.38 44.98
CA ARG A 98 -7.51 12.34 43.69
C ARG A 98 -7.08 10.95 43.19
N THR A 99 -7.16 9.91 44.02
CA THR A 99 -6.72 8.57 43.62
C THR A 99 -7.75 7.94 42.66
N ALA A 100 -7.27 7.46 41.52
CA ALA A 100 -8.11 6.91 40.44
C ALA A 100 -8.02 5.38 40.37
N PHE A 101 -6.89 4.80 40.76
CA PHE A 101 -6.64 3.37 40.62
C PHE A 101 -5.97 2.84 41.89
N VAL A 102 -6.58 1.86 42.54
CA VAL A 102 -6.14 1.26 43.80
C VAL A 102 -5.98 -0.24 43.66
N LYS A 103 -4.91 -0.80 44.22
CA LYS A 103 -4.69 -2.22 44.43
C LYS A 103 -4.72 -2.51 45.93
N ASN A 104 -5.50 -3.51 46.32
CA ASN A 104 -5.59 -3.98 47.70
C ASN A 104 -5.40 -5.49 47.75
N GLN A 105 -4.70 -5.98 48.78
CA GLN A 105 -4.68 -7.40 49.12
C GLN A 105 -5.44 -7.54 50.44
N PRO A 106 -6.68 -8.06 50.43
CA PRO A 106 -7.41 -8.27 51.67
C PRO A 106 -6.64 -9.16 52.63
N ASP A 107 -6.73 -8.89 53.93
CA ASP A 107 -6.00 -9.66 54.95
C ASP A 107 -6.28 -11.16 54.84
N GLY A 108 -5.21 -11.96 54.74
CA GLY A 108 -5.28 -13.41 54.59
C GLY A 108 -5.66 -13.91 53.19
N ALA A 109 -5.93 -13.03 52.22
CA ALA A 109 -6.17 -13.44 50.84
C ALA A 109 -4.86 -13.67 50.06
N SER A 110 -4.87 -14.64 49.15
CA SER A 110 -3.79 -14.84 48.17
C SER A 110 -3.93 -13.99 46.91
N GLY A 111 -5.11 -13.42 46.68
CA GLY A 111 -5.45 -12.61 45.52
C GLY A 111 -5.54 -11.12 45.82
N HIS A 112 -5.60 -10.32 44.75
CA HIS A 112 -5.69 -8.86 44.83
C HIS A 112 -7.04 -8.36 44.31
N VAL A 113 -7.49 -7.23 44.85
CA VAL A 113 -8.65 -6.47 44.39
C VAL A 113 -8.16 -5.18 43.75
N TYR A 114 -8.66 -4.89 42.56
CA TYR A 114 -8.32 -3.69 41.80
C TYR A 114 -9.56 -2.81 41.65
N SER A 115 -9.44 -1.54 42.03
CA SER A 115 -10.53 -0.58 42.01
C SER A 115 -10.21 0.55 41.03
N PHE A 116 -11.04 0.69 39.99
CA PHE A 116 -10.91 1.74 38.97
C PHE A 116 -11.95 2.83 39.20
N GLY A 117 -11.52 4.09 39.20
CA GLY A 117 -12.36 5.27 39.37
C GLY A 117 -13.05 5.70 38.07
N VAL A 118 -12.92 4.91 37.02
CA VAL A 118 -13.41 5.22 35.68
C VAL A 118 -14.13 4.01 35.10
N ASP A 119 -15.16 4.26 34.29
CA ASP A 119 -15.83 3.22 33.53
C ASP A 119 -14.99 2.97 32.28
N LEU A 120 -14.15 1.94 32.32
CA LEU A 120 -13.28 1.60 31.19
C LEU A 120 -14.10 1.20 29.95
N GLY A 121 -15.27 0.57 30.12
CA GLY A 121 -16.12 0.17 29.00
C GLY A 121 -16.68 1.39 28.27
N PHE A 122 -17.25 2.34 29.01
CA PHE A 122 -17.74 3.59 28.43
C PHE A 122 -16.60 4.44 27.85
N LEU A 123 -15.40 4.43 28.47
CA LEU A 123 -14.21 5.07 27.92
C LEU A 123 -13.85 4.52 26.52
N PHE A 124 -13.79 3.19 26.38
CA PHE A 124 -13.47 2.55 25.09
C PHE A 124 -14.54 2.82 24.03
N ILE A 125 -15.83 2.77 24.38
CA ILE A 125 -16.91 3.12 23.43
C ILE A 125 -16.74 4.56 22.95
N ARG A 126 -16.44 5.50 23.85
CA ARG A 126 -16.25 6.91 23.48
C ARG A 126 -15.00 7.12 22.61
N ALA A 127 -13.93 6.38 22.86
CA ALA A 127 -12.73 6.37 22.02
C ALA A 127 -13.00 5.90 20.59
N GLN A 128 -13.92 4.93 20.42
CA GLN A 128 -14.30 4.38 19.11
C GLN A 128 -15.26 5.30 18.34
N ASP A 129 -16.16 5.98 19.07
CA ASP A 129 -17.22 6.82 18.52
C ASP A 129 -16.72 8.20 18.04
N GLU A 130 -15.85 8.88 18.80
CA GLU A 130 -15.60 10.32 18.59
C GLU A 130 -14.12 10.70 18.66
N ALA A 131 -13.73 11.56 17.71
CA ALA A 131 -12.45 12.26 17.67
C ALA A 131 -12.17 13.04 18.97
N GLY A 132 -11.27 12.57 19.82
CA GLY A 132 -11.08 13.14 21.17
C GLY A 132 -9.98 14.20 21.27
N GLY A 133 -9.29 14.50 20.16
CA GLY A 133 -8.23 15.49 19.91
C GLY A 133 -7.27 15.92 21.03
N TYR A 134 -7.14 15.11 22.08
CA TYR A 134 -6.23 15.36 23.20
C TYR A 134 -4.78 15.46 22.72
N SER A 135 -4.47 14.75 21.63
CA SER A 135 -3.20 14.85 20.94
C SER A 135 -3.08 16.18 20.20
N LEU A 136 -1.94 16.85 20.37
CA LEU A 136 -1.58 18.05 19.59
C LEU A 136 -1.32 17.74 18.11
N TYR A 137 -1.03 16.47 17.79
CA TYR A 137 -0.69 16.00 16.45
C TYR A 137 -1.74 15.01 15.96
N TYR A 138 -2.20 15.19 14.73
CA TYR A 138 -3.19 14.30 14.11
C TYR A 138 -2.70 12.86 13.99
N ASP A 139 -1.42 12.69 13.63
CA ASP A 139 -0.72 11.41 13.48
C ASP A 139 0.78 11.59 13.80
N GLY A 140 1.60 10.59 13.47
CA GLY A 140 3.05 10.67 13.47
C GLY A 140 3.76 10.65 14.82
N HIS A 141 3.03 10.39 15.91
CA HIS A 141 3.56 10.47 17.26
C HIS A 141 3.06 9.31 18.13
N TYR A 142 3.79 9.02 19.20
CA TYR A 142 3.41 7.97 20.15
C TYR A 142 2.37 8.49 21.17
N TYR A 143 1.10 8.16 20.94
CA TYR A 143 -0.04 8.44 21.81
C TYR A 143 -0.85 7.16 22.06
N PRO A 144 -0.38 6.26 22.96
CA PRO A 144 -1.05 5.00 23.24
C PRO A 144 -2.40 5.18 23.94
N GLY A 145 -2.61 6.32 24.63
CA GLY A 145 -3.89 6.73 25.19
C GLY A 145 -4.64 5.61 25.90
N TYR A 146 -5.70 5.11 25.25
CA TYR A 146 -6.58 4.07 25.79
C TYR A 146 -5.94 2.68 25.86
N ASP A 147 -4.87 2.43 25.09
CA ASP A 147 -4.08 1.19 25.12
C ASP A 147 -3.45 0.96 26.51
N ILE A 148 -3.26 2.02 27.30
CA ILE A 148 -2.80 1.93 28.69
C ILE A 148 -3.78 1.08 29.52
N GLY A 149 -5.08 1.29 29.35
CA GLY A 149 -6.11 0.53 30.05
C GLY A 149 -6.10 -0.95 29.66
N THR A 150 -6.00 -1.25 28.36
CA THR A 150 -5.96 -2.64 27.86
C THR A 150 -4.70 -3.37 28.34
N ARG A 151 -3.55 -2.69 28.36
CA ARG A 151 -2.29 -3.21 28.91
C ARG A 151 -2.39 -3.53 30.40
N ILE A 152 -2.98 -2.64 31.21
CA ILE A 152 -3.20 -2.90 32.65
C ILE A 152 -4.05 -4.14 32.87
N MET A 153 -5.19 -4.22 32.17
CA MET A 153 -6.11 -5.36 32.30
C MET A 153 -5.43 -6.68 31.91
N LYS A 154 -4.70 -6.68 30.79
CA LYS A 154 -3.91 -7.83 30.34
C LYS A 154 -2.84 -8.23 31.35
N ASN A 155 -2.12 -7.27 31.92
CA ASN A 155 -1.10 -7.52 32.94
C ASN A 155 -1.69 -8.12 34.23
N ILE A 156 -2.88 -7.67 34.64
CA ILE A 156 -3.60 -8.25 35.79
C ILE A 156 -3.95 -9.72 35.49
N VAL A 157 -4.56 -10.00 34.32
CA VAL A 157 -4.97 -11.36 33.93
C VAL A 157 -3.76 -12.31 33.83
N THR A 158 -2.68 -11.86 33.18
CA THR A 158 -1.45 -12.66 32.96
C THR A 158 -0.59 -12.82 34.21
N SER A 159 -0.97 -12.19 35.33
CA SER A 159 -0.32 -12.41 36.64
C SER A 159 -0.81 -13.67 37.37
N SER A 160 -1.91 -14.28 36.91
CA SER A 160 -2.39 -15.57 37.42
C SER A 160 -1.38 -16.69 37.17
N PRO A 161 -1.20 -17.68 38.07
CA PRO A 161 -0.36 -18.86 37.83
C PRO A 161 -0.79 -19.66 36.60
N HIS A 162 -2.09 -19.63 36.29
CA HIS A 162 -2.68 -20.25 35.12
C HIS A 162 -3.46 -19.17 34.35
N PHE A 163 -3.02 -18.87 33.14
CA PHE A 163 -3.71 -17.94 32.24
C PHE A 163 -3.59 -18.39 30.79
N ALA A 164 -4.49 -17.90 29.96
CA ALA A 164 -4.37 -17.90 28.51
C ALA A 164 -4.84 -16.54 28.01
N SER A 165 -4.07 -15.91 27.11
CA SER A 165 -4.43 -14.62 26.51
C SER A 165 -4.08 -14.63 25.04
N LEU A 166 -4.84 -13.92 24.21
CA LEU A 166 -4.50 -13.74 22.80
C LEU A 166 -3.53 -12.57 22.63
N TRP A 167 -2.50 -12.75 21.81
CA TRP A 167 -1.68 -11.65 21.31
C TRP A 167 -2.44 -10.88 20.21
N SER A 168 -2.10 -9.61 20.01
CA SER A 168 -2.73 -8.72 19.02
C SER A 168 -2.05 -8.75 17.65
N VAL A 169 -0.91 -9.45 17.54
CA VAL A 169 -0.15 -9.58 16.29
C VAL A 169 0.03 -11.07 15.97
N PRO A 170 -0.05 -11.50 14.71
CA PRO A 170 0.21 -12.90 14.37
C PRO A 170 1.68 -13.28 14.53
N TYR A 171 1.92 -14.59 14.55
CA TYR A 171 3.24 -15.21 14.55
C TYR A 171 4.16 -14.76 15.71
N ASN A 172 3.58 -14.28 16.81
CA ASN A 172 4.30 -13.73 17.96
C ASN A 172 5.27 -12.60 17.56
N LYS A 173 4.90 -11.79 16.57
CA LYS A 173 5.65 -10.57 16.21
C LYS A 173 5.20 -9.39 17.06
N GLY A 174 6.00 -8.32 17.08
CA GLY A 174 5.73 -7.14 17.88
C GLY A 174 4.78 -6.15 17.21
N LEU A 175 4.69 -6.16 15.89
CA LEU A 175 3.95 -5.15 15.12
C LEU A 175 3.16 -5.78 13.97
N ALA A 176 1.90 -5.39 13.83
CA ALA A 176 1.18 -5.55 12.57
C ALA A 176 1.39 -4.28 11.71
N PHE A 177 1.92 -4.43 10.50
CA PHE A 177 2.26 -3.29 9.65
C PHE A 177 1.47 -3.34 8.35
N THR A 178 0.84 -2.23 8.00
CA THR A 178 0.13 -2.04 6.73
C THR A 178 0.70 -0.84 5.99
N THR A 179 1.03 -1.02 4.72
CA THR A 179 1.34 0.09 3.80
C THR A 179 0.12 0.39 2.96
N THR A 180 -0.19 1.67 2.79
CA THR A 180 -1.33 2.11 2.00
C THR A 180 -0.95 3.26 1.09
N TRP A 181 -1.49 3.26 -0.12
CA TRP A 181 -1.30 4.29 -1.11
C TRP A 181 -2.64 4.84 -1.56
N ASP A 182 -2.81 6.16 -1.46
CA ASP A 182 -4.07 6.81 -1.80
C ASP A 182 -3.98 7.38 -3.22
N ILE A 183 -4.84 6.86 -4.10
CA ILE A 183 -4.79 7.15 -5.54
C ILE A 183 -5.70 8.33 -5.84
N ASP A 184 -5.19 9.51 -5.48
CA ASP A 184 -5.99 10.75 -5.41
C ASP A 184 -6.00 11.56 -6.68
N THR A 185 -5.22 11.17 -7.69
CA THR A 185 -5.17 11.83 -8.98
C THR A 185 -4.73 10.87 -10.09
N TYR A 186 -4.79 11.28 -11.35
CA TYR A 186 -4.45 10.40 -12.48
C TYR A 186 -2.99 9.93 -12.44
N VAL A 187 -2.04 10.80 -12.06
CA VAL A 187 -0.60 10.44 -11.96
C VAL A 187 -0.34 9.38 -10.89
N SER A 188 -1.23 9.28 -9.90
CA SER A 188 -1.11 8.28 -8.83
C SER A 188 -1.27 6.86 -9.36
N TYR A 189 -1.87 6.64 -10.53
CA TYR A 189 -1.97 5.30 -11.11
C TYR A 189 -0.64 4.71 -11.60
N PRO A 190 0.09 5.35 -12.55
CA PRO A 190 1.39 4.86 -12.98
C PRO A 190 2.39 4.80 -11.81
N HIS A 191 2.39 5.80 -10.94
CA HIS A 191 3.28 5.80 -9.78
C HIS A 191 2.90 4.75 -8.72
N GLY A 192 1.60 4.53 -8.49
CA GLY A 192 1.06 3.54 -7.57
C GLY A 192 1.50 2.13 -7.92
N GLN A 193 1.57 1.82 -9.22
CA GLN A 193 2.13 0.56 -9.73
C GLN A 193 3.59 0.37 -9.30
N GLY A 194 4.43 1.39 -9.51
CA GLY A 194 5.85 1.33 -9.22
C GLY A 194 6.15 1.13 -7.74
N ILE A 195 5.52 1.94 -6.88
CA ILE A 195 5.74 1.87 -5.42
C ILE A 195 5.17 0.59 -4.80
N ALA A 196 4.06 0.06 -5.33
CA ALA A 196 3.50 -1.21 -4.89
C ALA A 196 4.39 -2.41 -5.29
N ALA A 197 4.95 -2.40 -6.50
CA ALA A 197 5.92 -3.41 -6.94
C ALA A 197 7.21 -3.38 -6.10
N ALA A 198 7.66 -2.18 -5.71
CA ALA A 198 8.80 -2.02 -4.81
C ALA A 198 8.52 -2.59 -3.39
N ALA A 199 7.29 -2.47 -2.87
CA ALA A 199 6.87 -3.13 -1.63
C ALA A 199 6.88 -4.66 -1.77
N LEU A 200 6.30 -5.18 -2.86
CA LEU A 200 6.26 -6.62 -3.16
C LEU A 200 7.68 -7.22 -3.21
N GLU A 201 8.66 -6.53 -3.83
CA GLU A 201 10.06 -6.98 -3.81
C GLU A 201 10.57 -7.19 -2.39
N ARG A 202 10.21 -6.30 -1.46
CA ARG A 202 10.63 -6.41 -0.06
C ARG A 202 9.84 -7.43 0.75
N GLY A 203 8.89 -8.13 0.12
CA GLY A 203 7.98 -9.08 0.77
C GLY A 203 6.91 -8.39 1.61
N ALA A 204 6.69 -7.10 1.39
CA ALA A 204 5.68 -6.31 2.08
C ALA A 204 4.36 -6.33 1.30
N ALA A 205 3.27 -6.33 2.06
CA ALA A 205 1.91 -6.25 1.55
C ALA A 205 1.33 -4.85 1.78
N GLY A 206 0.32 -4.48 1.01
CA GLY A 206 -0.31 -3.16 1.13
C GLY A 206 -1.58 -2.98 0.30
N ASN A 207 -2.16 -1.79 0.35
CA ASN A 207 -3.40 -1.45 -0.37
C ASN A 207 -3.27 -0.18 -1.20
N LEU A 208 -3.74 -0.23 -2.44
CA LEU A 208 -4.07 0.98 -3.20
C LEU A 208 -5.54 1.33 -2.94
N ASN A 209 -5.79 2.47 -2.32
CA ASN A 209 -7.16 2.99 -2.17
C ASN A 209 -7.49 3.79 -3.42
N LEU A 210 -8.45 3.29 -4.21
CA LEU A 210 -8.76 3.78 -5.53
C LEU A 210 -9.87 4.82 -5.49
N HIS A 211 -9.55 6.07 -5.82
CA HIS A 211 -10.57 7.11 -5.98
C HIS A 211 -11.32 6.88 -7.28
N THR A 212 -12.64 6.76 -7.20
CA THR A 212 -13.50 6.47 -8.34
C THR A 212 -14.05 7.74 -8.99
N LYS A 213 -13.21 8.76 -9.19
CA LYS A 213 -13.60 10.04 -9.79
C LYS A 213 -14.05 9.86 -11.24
N TYR A 214 -15.36 9.99 -11.48
CA TYR A 214 -15.96 9.94 -12.83
C TYR A 214 -16.68 11.24 -13.23
N ILE A 215 -16.59 12.28 -12.40
CA ILE A 215 -17.16 13.62 -12.65
C ILE A 215 -16.03 14.62 -12.69
N THR A 216 -15.97 15.40 -13.76
CA THR A 216 -15.12 16.60 -13.82
C THR A 216 -15.83 17.74 -13.11
N ASP A 217 -15.17 18.35 -12.12
CA ASP A 217 -15.66 19.51 -11.38
C ASP A 217 -14.52 20.49 -11.09
N ALA A 218 -14.73 21.48 -10.20
CA ALA A 218 -13.71 22.48 -9.91
C ALA A 218 -12.50 21.95 -9.13
N TYR A 219 -12.61 20.75 -8.57
CA TYR A 219 -11.51 20.13 -7.83
C TYR A 219 -10.59 19.35 -8.77
N GLU A 220 -11.17 18.50 -9.63
CA GLU A 220 -10.40 17.64 -10.52
C GLU A 220 -11.21 17.14 -11.73
N SER A 221 -10.49 16.79 -12.80
CA SER A 221 -11.04 16.09 -13.97
C SER A 221 -11.46 14.65 -13.66
N ALA A 222 -12.41 14.07 -14.39
CA ALA A 222 -12.70 12.65 -14.30
C ALA A 222 -11.51 11.80 -14.83
N TYR A 223 -10.94 10.94 -13.98
CA TYR A 223 -9.71 10.22 -14.31
C TYR A 223 -9.70 8.72 -13.98
N PHE A 224 -10.73 8.17 -13.33
CA PHE A 224 -10.78 6.75 -12.94
C PHE A 224 -10.54 5.79 -14.12
N GLN A 225 -11.02 6.13 -15.31
CA GLN A 225 -10.84 5.33 -16.53
C GLN A 225 -9.37 5.20 -16.97
N TYR A 226 -8.52 6.18 -16.66
CA TYR A 226 -7.08 6.12 -17.00
C TYR A 226 -6.33 5.11 -16.12
N GLY A 227 -6.87 4.81 -14.93
CA GLY A 227 -6.28 3.86 -14.00
C GLY A 227 -6.53 2.40 -14.30
N VAL A 228 -7.59 2.10 -15.07
CA VAL A 228 -8.05 0.73 -15.39
C VAL A 228 -6.88 -0.21 -15.72
N PRO A 229 -5.93 0.17 -16.57
CA PRO A 229 -4.83 -0.72 -16.90
C PRO A 229 -3.83 -1.03 -15.79
N TYR A 230 -3.47 -0.04 -15.00
CA TYR A 230 -2.55 -0.23 -13.89
C TYR A 230 -3.21 -1.07 -12.80
N ILE A 231 -4.51 -0.85 -12.56
CA ILE A 231 -5.33 -1.72 -11.69
C ILE A 231 -5.33 -3.15 -12.24
N TYR A 232 -5.49 -3.35 -13.55
CA TYR A 232 -5.47 -4.67 -14.15
C TYR A 232 -4.12 -5.37 -13.94
N GLN A 233 -3.01 -4.68 -14.16
CA GLN A 233 -1.67 -5.21 -13.94
C GLN A 233 -1.46 -5.61 -12.47
N ILE A 234 -1.77 -4.71 -11.53
CA ILE A 234 -1.63 -4.97 -10.09
C ILE A 234 -2.51 -6.15 -9.64
N SER A 235 -3.71 -6.30 -10.22
CA SER A 235 -4.58 -7.47 -9.93
C SER A 235 -3.95 -8.82 -10.31
N GLY A 236 -2.89 -8.81 -11.14
CA GLY A 236 -2.08 -9.96 -11.50
C GLY A 236 -0.95 -10.29 -10.54
N PHE A 237 -0.70 -9.47 -9.51
CA PHE A 237 0.35 -9.71 -8.52
C PHE A 237 0.05 -10.98 -7.68
N PRO A 238 1.09 -11.64 -7.13
CA PRO A 238 0.91 -12.89 -6.39
C PRO A 238 0.16 -12.67 -5.08
N ASN A 239 -0.43 -13.76 -4.57
CA ASN A 239 -0.96 -13.82 -3.21
C ASN A 239 0.16 -14.01 -2.19
N GLY A 240 -0.01 -13.41 -1.02
CA GLY A 240 0.82 -13.59 0.16
C GLY A 240 0.58 -14.92 0.87
N PRO A 241 1.41 -15.24 1.88
CA PRO A 241 1.31 -16.49 2.65
C PRO A 241 0.00 -16.65 3.44
N ASP A 242 -0.73 -15.56 3.67
CA ASP A 242 -2.03 -15.53 4.34
C ASP A 242 -3.21 -15.83 3.40
N GLY A 243 -2.95 -16.01 2.10
CA GLY A 243 -3.94 -16.35 1.08
C GLY A 243 -4.60 -15.14 0.39
N TYR A 244 -4.25 -13.91 0.78
CA TYR A 244 -4.74 -12.68 0.14
C TYR A 244 -3.70 -12.11 -0.84
N PRO A 245 -4.06 -11.24 -1.80
CA PRO A 245 -3.10 -10.58 -2.69
C PRO A 245 -2.00 -9.86 -1.89
N PHE A 246 -0.74 -9.88 -2.33
CA PHE A 246 0.28 -9.03 -1.68
C PHE A 246 -0.12 -7.55 -1.74
N ILE A 247 -0.58 -7.12 -2.91
CA ILE A 247 -1.09 -5.78 -3.14
C ILE A 247 -2.58 -5.89 -3.42
N ASP A 248 -3.36 -5.22 -2.57
CA ASP A 248 -4.82 -5.30 -2.55
C ASP A 248 -5.44 -3.94 -2.92
N PHE A 249 -6.73 -3.91 -3.22
CA PHE A 249 -7.45 -2.69 -3.57
C PHE A 249 -8.45 -2.32 -2.47
N GLY A 250 -8.54 -1.02 -2.17
CA GLY A 250 -9.56 -0.43 -1.34
C GLY A 250 -10.37 0.60 -2.12
N SER A 251 -11.58 0.90 -1.64
CA SER A 251 -12.36 2.03 -2.15
C SER A 251 -11.85 3.34 -1.55
N HIS A 252 -11.63 4.37 -2.38
CA HIS A 252 -11.30 5.72 -1.95
C HIS A 252 -12.33 6.78 -2.35
N THR A 253 -13.61 6.44 -2.18
CA THR A 253 -14.76 7.34 -2.44
C THR A 253 -14.97 7.68 -3.92
N VAL A 254 -15.99 8.48 -4.19
CA VAL A 254 -16.35 8.97 -5.53
C VAL A 254 -15.94 10.43 -5.74
N SER A 255 -16.18 11.30 -4.75
CA SER A 255 -15.93 12.73 -4.91
C SER A 255 -14.58 13.18 -4.37
N HIS A 256 -14.05 12.46 -3.37
CA HIS A 256 -12.92 12.91 -2.55
C HIS A 256 -13.19 14.31 -1.93
N SER A 257 -14.45 14.54 -1.51
CA SER A 257 -14.87 15.83 -0.98
C SER A 257 -14.33 16.10 0.43
N PRO A 258 -13.76 17.30 0.70
CA PRO A 258 -13.42 17.71 2.07
C PRO A 258 -14.69 17.87 2.95
N ASN A 259 -15.88 17.98 2.35
CA ASN A 259 -17.16 18.10 3.06
C ASN A 259 -17.78 16.74 3.44
N ALA A 260 -17.16 15.62 3.08
CA ALA A 260 -17.74 14.29 3.25
C ALA A 260 -18.14 13.94 4.69
N ALA A 261 -17.45 14.48 5.71
CA ALA A 261 -17.83 14.33 7.12
C ALA A 261 -19.25 14.80 7.46
N PHE A 262 -19.83 15.72 6.67
CA PHE A 262 -21.15 16.30 6.88
C PHE A 262 -22.22 15.74 5.93
N PHE A 263 -21.85 14.78 5.09
CA PHE A 263 -22.80 14.21 4.14
C PHE A 263 -23.96 13.53 4.87
N PRO A 264 -25.20 13.73 4.36
CA PRO A 264 -26.37 13.04 4.89
C PRO A 264 -26.25 11.53 4.64
N TYR A 265 -27.11 10.76 5.31
CA TYR A 265 -27.11 9.29 5.23
C TYR A 265 -27.24 8.76 3.79
N GLY A 266 -28.08 9.38 2.97
CA GLY A 266 -28.47 8.91 1.63
C GLY A 266 -29.94 8.50 1.56
N THR A 267 -30.42 8.19 0.37
CA THR A 267 -31.84 7.98 0.01
C THR A 267 -32.11 6.60 -0.61
N LEU A 268 -31.06 5.81 -0.89
CA LEU A 268 -31.06 4.55 -1.66
C LEU A 268 -31.20 4.71 -3.17
N ASP A 269 -31.45 5.92 -3.66
CA ASP A 269 -31.48 6.24 -5.10
C ASP A 269 -30.06 6.44 -5.68
N GLU A 270 -29.03 6.45 -4.82
CA GLU A 270 -27.65 6.61 -5.23
C GLU A 270 -27.18 5.40 -6.05
N GLN A 271 -27.02 5.62 -7.35
CA GLN A 271 -26.54 4.64 -8.32
C GLN A 271 -25.69 5.31 -9.39
N TYR A 272 -24.70 4.59 -9.93
CA TYR A 272 -23.99 5.05 -11.11
C TYR A 272 -24.88 4.92 -12.35
N ILE A 273 -25.00 5.99 -13.13
CA ILE A 273 -25.71 5.97 -14.42
C ILE A 273 -24.77 6.57 -15.47
N GLN A 274 -24.25 5.70 -16.34
CA GLN A 274 -23.32 6.12 -17.39
C GLN A 274 -23.92 7.24 -18.24
N GLY A 275 -23.20 8.35 -18.37
CA GLY A 275 -23.60 9.49 -19.20
C GLY A 275 -24.79 10.29 -18.66
N SER A 276 -25.19 10.12 -17.40
CA SER A 276 -26.30 10.86 -16.79
C SER A 276 -25.96 11.36 -15.38
N THR A 277 -26.47 12.54 -15.03
CA THR A 277 -26.42 13.10 -13.67
C THR A 277 -27.65 12.74 -12.83
N SER A 278 -28.58 11.95 -13.36
CA SER A 278 -29.81 11.53 -12.66
C SER A 278 -29.58 10.46 -11.58
N GLY A 279 -28.35 9.96 -11.43
CA GLY A 279 -27.93 9.00 -10.40
C GLY A 279 -27.22 9.70 -9.24
N TYR A 280 -26.22 9.04 -8.64
CA TYR A 280 -25.28 9.72 -7.75
C TYR A 280 -24.36 10.58 -8.60
N SER A 281 -24.34 11.89 -8.35
CA SER A 281 -23.53 12.83 -9.10
C SER A 281 -23.05 13.98 -8.21
N PRO A 282 -22.19 13.71 -7.22
CA PRO A 282 -21.64 14.76 -6.36
C PRO A 282 -20.81 15.73 -7.22
N TYR A 283 -20.92 17.02 -6.94
CA TYR A 283 -20.15 18.05 -7.66
C TYR A 283 -19.47 18.97 -6.65
N ILE A 284 -18.13 19.07 -6.74
CA ILE A 284 -17.34 19.96 -5.90
C ILE A 284 -17.24 21.35 -6.55
N HIS A 285 -17.65 22.36 -5.81
CA HIS A 285 -17.58 23.76 -6.20
C HIS A 285 -16.44 24.46 -5.45
N GLN A 286 -15.71 25.33 -6.14
CA GLN A 286 -14.72 26.22 -5.54
C GLN A 286 -15.41 27.46 -4.95
N CYS A 287 -15.10 27.79 -3.70
CA CYS A 287 -15.62 28.98 -3.02
C CYS A 287 -14.80 30.23 -3.36
N GLY A 288 -15.48 31.39 -3.50
CA GLY A 288 -14.81 32.68 -3.72
C GLY A 288 -15.59 33.69 -4.56
N SER A 289 -15.05 34.90 -4.70
CA SER A 289 -15.63 35.93 -5.56
C SER A 289 -15.33 35.64 -7.04
N GLY A 290 -16.33 35.21 -7.81
CA GLY A 290 -16.18 34.88 -9.23
C GLY A 290 -15.85 33.41 -9.55
N THR A 291 -15.87 32.51 -8.56
CA THR A 291 -15.74 31.06 -8.72
C THR A 291 -17.11 30.40 -8.98
N ASP A 292 -17.13 29.09 -9.19
CA ASP A 292 -18.32 28.29 -9.55
C ASP A 292 -19.23 27.91 -8.36
N GLY A 293 -19.04 28.52 -7.18
CA GLY A 293 -19.81 28.18 -5.98
C GLY A 293 -19.97 29.27 -4.93
N ILE A 294 -21.21 29.53 -4.56
CA ILE A 294 -21.62 30.00 -3.23
C ILE A 294 -22.43 28.85 -2.61
N PRO A 295 -22.13 28.40 -1.38
CA PRO A 295 -22.89 27.31 -0.76
C PRO A 295 -24.38 27.65 -0.64
N ASP A 296 -25.24 26.68 -0.94
CA ASP A 296 -26.68 26.81 -0.73
C ASP A 296 -27.07 26.22 0.64
N ASN A 297 -28.30 26.49 1.11
CA ASN A 297 -28.94 25.75 2.21
C ASN A 297 -28.14 25.51 3.52
N GLY A 298 -27.20 26.41 3.87
CA GLY A 298 -26.41 26.31 5.10
C GLY A 298 -25.18 25.41 5.02
N GLU A 299 -24.80 24.98 3.81
CA GLU A 299 -23.52 24.31 3.55
C GLU A 299 -22.34 25.27 3.81
N ILE A 300 -21.18 24.71 4.13
CA ILE A 300 -20.01 25.49 4.57
C ILE A 300 -18.83 25.17 3.66
N CYS A 301 -18.17 26.22 3.18
CA CYS A 301 -16.89 26.11 2.50
C CYS A 301 -15.84 25.53 3.45
N ARG A 302 -15.17 24.47 3.03
CA ARG A 302 -14.07 23.83 3.77
C ARG A 302 -12.80 23.88 2.94
N GLU A 303 -11.71 24.22 3.60
CA GLU A 303 -10.39 24.18 2.98
C GLU A 303 -10.07 22.74 2.54
N GLY A 304 -9.64 22.59 1.29
CA GLY A 304 -9.01 21.37 0.79
C GLY A 304 -7.50 21.41 1.00
N GLY A 305 -6.76 20.48 0.39
CA GLY A 305 -5.30 20.38 0.58
C GLY A 305 -4.47 21.55 0.02
N SER A 306 -5.05 22.38 -0.85
CA SER A 306 -4.35 23.46 -1.56
C SER A 306 -4.49 24.86 -0.94
N GLY A 307 -5.10 24.98 0.25
CA GLY A 307 -5.47 26.27 0.84
C GLY A 307 -6.68 26.95 0.19
N ILE A 308 -7.28 26.30 -0.81
CA ILE A 308 -8.52 26.72 -1.46
C ILE A 308 -9.69 26.07 -0.74
N SER A 309 -10.80 26.79 -0.59
CA SER A 309 -12.00 26.27 0.04
C SER A 309 -13.05 25.79 -0.97
N PHE A 310 -13.74 24.71 -0.63
CA PHE A 310 -14.71 24.03 -1.47
C PHE A 310 -16.01 23.71 -0.71
N TRP A 311 -17.10 23.54 -1.44
CA TRP A 311 -18.32 22.89 -0.95
C TRP A 311 -18.80 21.86 -1.96
N THR A 312 -19.61 20.90 -1.55
CA THR A 312 -20.05 19.81 -2.43
C THR A 312 -21.56 19.68 -2.43
N SER A 313 -22.16 19.77 -3.62
CA SER A 313 -23.58 19.50 -3.84
C SER A 313 -23.79 18.02 -4.19
N GLY A 314 -24.97 17.48 -3.86
CA GLY A 314 -25.36 16.11 -4.25
C GLY A 314 -24.61 14.98 -3.52
N GLY A 315 -23.75 15.29 -2.56
CA GLY A 315 -23.00 14.31 -1.77
C GLY A 315 -23.86 13.58 -0.74
N SER A 316 -23.62 12.27 -0.56
CA SER A 316 -24.21 11.48 0.53
C SER A 316 -23.27 10.34 0.96
N ALA A 317 -23.34 9.94 2.22
CA ALA A 317 -22.51 8.84 2.73
C ALA A 317 -22.82 7.51 2.01
N SER A 318 -24.09 7.25 1.67
CA SER A 318 -24.46 6.06 0.88
C SER A 318 -23.88 6.11 -0.52
N GLY A 319 -23.94 7.26 -1.20
CA GLY A 319 -23.41 7.41 -2.56
C GLY A 319 -21.89 7.23 -2.63
N GLU A 320 -21.13 7.87 -1.74
CA GLU A 320 -19.67 7.72 -1.68
C GLU A 320 -19.22 6.27 -1.51
N VAL A 321 -19.95 5.48 -0.69
CA VAL A 321 -19.60 4.08 -0.42
C VAL A 321 -20.13 3.16 -1.52
N ARG A 322 -21.43 3.22 -1.81
CA ARG A 322 -22.13 2.28 -2.68
C ARG A 322 -21.67 2.40 -4.12
N VAL A 323 -21.53 3.62 -4.63
CA VAL A 323 -21.18 3.84 -6.05
C VAL A 323 -19.70 3.54 -6.29
N SER A 324 -18.81 3.93 -5.37
CA SER A 324 -17.40 3.55 -5.45
C SER A 324 -17.24 2.02 -5.41
N ALA A 325 -17.93 1.34 -4.49
CA ALA A 325 -17.93 -0.11 -4.41
C ALA A 325 -18.44 -0.78 -5.70
N PHE A 326 -19.51 -0.24 -6.29
CA PHE A 326 -20.06 -0.75 -7.55
C PHE A 326 -19.04 -0.64 -8.68
N LEU A 327 -18.43 0.54 -8.88
CA LEU A 327 -17.48 0.77 -9.97
C LEU A 327 -16.25 -0.14 -9.86
N LEU A 328 -15.71 -0.28 -8.66
CA LEU A 328 -14.56 -1.15 -8.41
C LEU A 328 -14.90 -2.62 -8.56
N ARG A 329 -16.07 -3.08 -8.07
CA ARG A 329 -16.51 -4.47 -8.26
C ARG A 329 -16.80 -4.78 -9.71
N TYR A 330 -17.49 -3.91 -10.42
CA TYR A 330 -17.70 -4.06 -11.85
C TYR A 330 -16.36 -4.21 -12.58
N LEU A 331 -15.40 -3.34 -12.28
CA LEU A 331 -14.08 -3.41 -12.89
C LEU A 331 -13.36 -4.73 -12.56
N LEU A 332 -13.20 -5.05 -11.28
CA LEU A 332 -12.38 -6.17 -10.82
C LEU A 332 -13.06 -7.53 -11.05
N GLN A 333 -14.38 -7.63 -10.83
CA GLN A 333 -15.13 -8.88 -10.98
C GLN A 333 -15.60 -9.09 -12.41
N ASP A 334 -16.31 -8.13 -13.00
CA ASP A 334 -17.01 -8.34 -14.27
C ASP A 334 -16.08 -8.04 -15.47
N ALA A 335 -15.40 -6.89 -15.47
CA ALA A 335 -14.56 -6.49 -16.59
C ALA A 335 -13.24 -7.28 -16.65
N PHE A 336 -12.66 -7.61 -15.49
CA PHE A 336 -11.40 -8.35 -15.41
C PHE A 336 -11.56 -9.86 -15.17
N ASP A 337 -12.76 -10.35 -14.86
CA ASP A 337 -13.07 -11.77 -14.57
C ASP A 337 -12.15 -12.39 -13.50
N THR A 338 -11.88 -11.64 -12.42
CA THR A 338 -10.95 -12.11 -11.36
C THR A 338 -11.65 -12.74 -10.15
N GLY A 339 -12.98 -12.62 -10.05
CA GLY A 339 -13.74 -13.01 -8.86
C GLY A 339 -13.37 -12.24 -7.58
N TYR A 340 -12.64 -11.12 -7.72
CA TYR A 340 -12.07 -10.35 -6.63
C TYR A 340 -13.15 -9.78 -5.69
N ASN A 341 -12.96 -9.91 -4.38
CA ASN A 341 -13.89 -9.39 -3.40
C ASN A 341 -13.36 -8.11 -2.75
N LEU A 342 -13.93 -6.96 -3.10
CA LEU A 342 -13.60 -5.67 -2.48
C LEU A 342 -14.15 -5.62 -1.05
N THR A 343 -13.25 -5.48 -0.05
CA THR A 343 -13.63 -5.52 1.37
C THR A 343 -13.14 -4.36 2.23
N THR A 344 -12.32 -3.45 1.70
CA THR A 344 -11.74 -2.33 2.45
C THR A 344 -12.15 -0.95 1.91
N TYR A 345 -12.31 0.02 2.81
CA TYR A 345 -12.73 1.38 2.48
C TYR A 345 -11.86 2.42 3.19
N ARG A 346 -11.51 3.49 2.47
CA ARG A 346 -10.89 4.70 3.01
C ARG A 346 -11.61 5.94 2.47
N PRO A 347 -12.00 6.91 3.31
CA PRO A 347 -12.58 8.17 2.85
C PRO A 347 -11.50 9.12 2.32
N GLY A 348 -11.82 9.88 1.28
CA GLY A 348 -10.98 10.96 0.77
C GLY A 348 -10.76 12.05 1.82
N HIS A 349 -9.57 12.64 1.83
CA HIS A 349 -9.11 13.57 2.89
C HIS A 349 -9.20 13.01 4.32
N LEU A 350 -9.42 11.69 4.49
CA LEU A 350 -9.84 11.10 5.76
C LEU A 350 -11.07 11.81 6.36
N SER A 351 -11.90 12.43 5.52
CA SER A 351 -13.12 13.13 5.89
C SER A 351 -14.27 12.13 5.92
N TRP A 352 -14.50 11.53 7.07
CA TRP A 352 -15.48 10.46 7.23
C TRP A 352 -16.79 10.95 7.85
N SER A 353 -17.92 10.54 7.27
CA SER A 353 -19.24 10.75 7.87
C SER A 353 -19.48 9.73 8.98
N LYS A 354 -20.18 10.12 10.05
CA LYS A 354 -20.58 9.16 11.09
C LYS A 354 -21.41 7.98 10.54
N TYR A 355 -22.11 8.18 9.41
CA TYR A 355 -22.91 7.14 8.75
C TYR A 355 -22.09 6.16 7.91
N GLN A 356 -20.83 6.49 7.60
CA GLN A 356 -19.98 5.73 6.70
C GLN A 356 -19.80 4.26 7.13
N PRO A 357 -19.48 3.93 8.40
CA PRO A 357 -19.30 2.51 8.79
C PRO A 357 -20.53 1.64 8.51
N THR A 358 -21.73 2.19 8.74
CA THR A 358 -22.99 1.50 8.46
C THR A 358 -23.16 1.23 6.96
N GLN A 359 -22.85 2.23 6.12
CA GLN A 359 -22.87 2.07 4.67
C GLN A 359 -21.80 1.09 4.19
N CYS A 360 -20.62 1.09 4.82
CA CYS A 360 -19.55 0.15 4.53
C CYS A 360 -20.01 -1.30 4.75
N VAL A 361 -20.56 -1.61 5.93
CA VAL A 361 -21.07 -2.97 6.22
C VAL A 361 -22.21 -3.35 5.30
N ALA A 362 -23.16 -2.44 5.02
CA ALA A 362 -24.26 -2.68 4.10
C ALA A 362 -23.79 -3.03 2.68
N ASN A 363 -22.60 -2.57 2.30
CA ASN A 363 -21.96 -2.83 1.01
C ASN A 363 -20.85 -3.88 1.08
N GLY A 364 -20.75 -4.67 2.16
CA GLY A 364 -19.84 -5.81 2.25
C GLY A 364 -18.38 -5.49 2.62
N PHE A 365 -18.09 -4.26 3.05
CA PHE A 365 -16.79 -3.90 3.59
C PHE A 365 -16.66 -4.43 5.04
N ILE A 366 -15.50 -4.96 5.38
CA ILE A 366 -15.20 -5.57 6.71
C ILE A 366 -14.14 -4.81 7.49
N GLY A 367 -13.54 -3.79 6.88
CA GLY A 367 -12.61 -2.91 7.56
C GLY A 367 -12.16 -1.75 6.69
N GLY A 368 -11.33 -0.90 7.27
CA GLY A 368 -10.81 0.27 6.58
C GLY A 368 -9.94 1.13 7.48
N SER A 369 -9.48 2.26 6.94
CA SER A 369 -8.61 3.21 7.63
C SER A 369 -9.10 4.63 7.33
N SER A 370 -10.10 5.06 8.07
CA SER A 370 -10.79 6.33 7.96
C SER A 370 -10.26 7.39 8.92
N CYS A 371 -9.65 7.00 10.03
CA CYS A 371 -9.23 7.94 11.08
C CYS A 371 -7.76 7.77 11.46
N ALA A 372 -7.18 8.78 12.12
CA ALA A 372 -5.83 8.70 12.68
C ALA A 372 -5.78 8.18 14.12
N GLY A 373 -4.70 7.47 14.42
CA GLY A 373 -4.44 6.83 15.71
C GLY A 373 -4.33 7.83 16.85
N ASN A 374 -3.68 8.98 16.65
CA ASN A 374 -3.58 9.98 17.72
C ASN A 374 -4.90 10.70 17.98
N PHE A 375 -5.76 10.84 16.98
CA PHE A 375 -7.08 11.45 17.15
C PHE A 375 -8.00 10.53 17.98
N HIS A 376 -7.87 9.21 17.79
CA HIS A 376 -8.56 8.17 18.58
C HIS A 376 -7.74 7.68 19.80
N LEU A 377 -6.55 8.22 20.02
CA LEU A 377 -5.65 7.93 21.14
C LEU A 377 -5.39 6.42 21.33
N THR A 378 -5.13 5.72 20.22
CA THR A 378 -4.84 4.28 20.19
C THR A 378 -3.92 3.92 19.02
N HIS A 379 -3.07 2.92 19.27
CA HIS A 379 -2.24 2.24 18.28
C HIS A 379 -2.71 0.80 18.05
N LEU A 380 -3.94 0.46 18.45
CA LEU A 380 -4.55 -0.84 18.24
C LEU A 380 -5.74 -0.72 17.27
N PRO A 381 -5.96 -1.73 16.41
CA PRO A 381 -7.20 -1.83 15.64
C PRO A 381 -8.39 -2.00 16.58
N PHE A 382 -9.55 -1.50 16.16
CA PHE A 382 -10.78 -1.62 16.93
C PHE A 382 -12.01 -1.81 16.05
N GLN A 383 -13.05 -2.43 16.63
CA GLN A 383 -14.33 -2.59 15.97
C GLN A 383 -15.13 -1.29 16.08
N VAL A 384 -15.69 -0.81 14.97
CA VAL A 384 -16.50 0.43 14.97
C VAL A 384 -17.94 0.14 15.34
N THR A 385 -18.65 1.16 15.82
CA THR A 385 -20.06 1.08 16.19
C THR A 385 -20.97 1.60 15.07
N HIS A 386 -22.24 1.19 15.11
CA HIS A 386 -23.27 1.63 14.18
C HIS A 386 -23.44 3.15 14.25
N ASN A 387 -23.25 3.82 13.11
CA ASN A 387 -23.23 5.27 12.99
C ASN A 387 -22.22 6.00 13.90
N ARG A 388 -21.19 5.31 14.41
CA ARG A 388 -20.29 5.81 15.46
C ARG A 388 -21.04 6.32 16.70
N GLU A 389 -22.07 5.58 17.08
CA GLU A 389 -22.89 5.85 18.24
C GLU A 389 -22.84 4.65 19.20
N ALA A 390 -22.92 4.91 20.51
CA ALA A 390 -22.85 3.93 21.60
C ALA A 390 -24.04 2.93 21.67
N PHE A 391 -24.32 2.23 20.56
CA PHE A 391 -25.44 1.30 20.41
C PHE A 391 -24.98 -0.14 20.16
N ALA A 392 -24.28 -0.38 19.06
CA ALA A 392 -23.96 -1.73 18.60
C ALA A 392 -22.67 -1.74 17.77
N GLU A 393 -21.77 -2.67 18.05
CA GLU A 393 -20.60 -2.93 17.23
C GLU A 393 -21.02 -3.46 15.85
N LEU A 394 -20.36 -2.99 14.81
CA LEU A 394 -20.50 -3.44 13.43
C LEU A 394 -19.38 -4.42 13.09
N PRO A 395 -19.58 -5.41 12.20
CA PRO A 395 -18.51 -6.30 11.73
C PRO A 395 -17.54 -5.57 10.77
N TYR A 396 -16.97 -4.46 11.23
CA TYR A 396 -16.07 -3.59 10.51
C TYR A 396 -14.94 -3.15 11.45
N TYR A 397 -13.70 -3.42 11.06
CA TYR A 397 -12.52 -3.02 11.83
C TYR A 397 -11.90 -1.74 11.27
N GLU A 398 -11.63 -0.82 12.18
CA GLU A 398 -10.84 0.38 11.94
C GLU A 398 -9.36 0.06 12.15
N PHE A 399 -8.54 0.47 11.20
CA PHE A 399 -7.08 0.37 11.20
C PHE A 399 -6.50 1.79 11.18
N PRO A 400 -6.36 2.45 12.34
CA PRO A 400 -6.07 3.87 12.38
C PRO A 400 -4.73 4.22 11.71
N LEU A 401 -4.73 5.31 10.96
CA LEU A 401 -3.53 5.90 10.36
C LEU A 401 -2.55 6.29 11.47
N GLN A 402 -1.30 5.83 11.36
CA GLN A 402 -0.25 6.23 12.30
C GLN A 402 0.69 7.27 11.69
N TRP A 403 0.73 7.37 10.36
CA TRP A 403 1.60 8.30 9.65
C TRP A 403 1.17 8.53 8.20
N SER A 404 1.07 9.79 7.78
CA SER A 404 0.90 10.22 6.38
C SER A 404 2.01 11.15 5.90
N ASP A 405 2.34 11.07 4.62
CA ASP A 405 3.18 12.05 3.92
C ASP A 405 2.45 13.36 3.56
N GLY A 406 1.12 13.40 3.63
CA GLY A 406 0.30 14.58 3.31
C GLY A 406 0.19 15.61 4.46
N ASP A 407 0.39 15.19 5.72
CA ASP A 407 0.17 16.03 6.91
C ASP A 407 1.42 16.81 7.37
N GLY A 408 2.39 17.00 6.46
CA GLY A 408 3.64 17.72 6.74
C GLY A 408 4.68 16.90 7.52
N ASN A 409 4.45 15.59 7.69
CA ASN A 409 5.36 14.71 8.43
C ASN A 409 6.51 14.16 7.57
N VAL A 410 6.60 14.45 6.27
CA VAL A 410 7.79 14.12 5.47
C VAL A 410 8.52 15.41 5.14
N SER A 411 9.54 15.73 5.93
CA SER A 411 10.43 16.86 5.71
C SER A 411 11.20 16.69 4.41
N ILE A 412 10.93 17.60 3.46
CA ILE A 412 11.69 17.75 2.22
C ILE A 412 13.09 18.36 2.42
N ASN A 413 13.54 18.57 3.66
CA ASN A 413 14.86 19.16 3.95
C ASN A 413 15.91 18.15 4.41
N ASP A 414 15.50 16.94 4.85
CA ASP A 414 16.41 15.88 5.29
C ASP A 414 15.71 14.54 5.02
N PHE A 415 16.22 13.75 4.07
CA PHE A 415 15.60 12.48 3.70
C PHE A 415 16.59 11.30 3.84
N PRO A 416 16.18 10.17 4.46
CA PRO A 416 14.86 9.96 5.06
C PRO A 416 14.71 10.71 6.42
N GLY A 417 15.81 11.36 6.88
CA GLY A 417 15.82 12.43 7.89
C GLY A 417 15.41 12.09 9.31
N SER A 418 15.03 13.14 10.06
CA SER A 418 14.48 13.05 11.41
C SER A 418 13.20 12.24 11.47
N ASP A 419 12.39 12.33 10.41
CA ASP A 419 11.03 11.83 10.40
C ASP A 419 11.01 10.31 10.29
N TYR A 420 11.88 9.73 9.46
CA TYR A 420 12.13 8.29 9.46
C TYR A 420 12.60 7.76 10.82
N ARG A 421 13.49 8.47 11.52
CA ARG A 421 13.95 8.05 12.85
C ARG A 421 12.80 8.10 13.87
N LEU A 422 11.98 9.15 13.81
CA LEU A 422 10.79 9.30 14.64
C LEU A 422 9.77 8.18 14.38
N GLN A 423 9.56 7.80 13.12
CA GLN A 423 8.72 6.66 12.74
C GLN A 423 9.25 5.37 13.36
N VAL A 424 10.53 5.05 13.18
CA VAL A 424 11.14 3.82 13.73
C VAL A 424 11.06 3.80 15.25
N ASP A 425 11.30 4.93 15.92
CA ASP A 425 11.22 5.02 17.38
C ASP A 425 9.78 4.87 17.88
N THR A 426 8.80 5.49 17.23
CA THR A 426 7.38 5.32 17.53
C THR A 426 6.95 3.87 17.36
N ILE A 427 7.34 3.24 16.25
CA ILE A 427 7.10 1.81 15.97
C ILE A 427 7.67 0.92 17.09
N LYS A 428 8.92 1.14 17.50
CA LYS A 428 9.55 0.38 18.60
C LYS A 428 8.79 0.53 19.93
N ARG A 429 8.18 1.69 20.18
CA ARG A 429 7.36 1.88 21.38
C ARG A 429 6.07 1.07 21.31
N MET A 430 5.43 1.03 20.14
CA MET A 430 4.21 0.25 19.87
C MET A 430 4.46 -1.27 19.93
N THR A 431 5.65 -1.75 19.56
CA THR A 431 5.93 -3.18 19.56
C THR A 431 5.89 -3.82 20.94
N ARG A 432 6.08 -3.01 22.00
CA ARG A 432 6.08 -3.45 23.41
C ARG A 432 4.78 -4.16 23.84
N TYR A 433 3.67 -3.87 23.18
CA TYR A 433 2.35 -4.44 23.50
C TYR A 433 1.58 -4.97 22.29
N GLY A 434 2.22 -5.08 21.12
CA GLY A 434 1.60 -5.63 19.92
C GLY A 434 0.74 -4.63 19.13
N GLY A 435 1.25 -3.40 18.93
CA GLY A 435 0.54 -2.36 18.17
C GLY A 435 0.41 -2.65 16.67
N HIS A 436 -0.40 -1.81 16.02
CA HIS A 436 -0.59 -1.75 14.57
C HIS A 436 -0.08 -0.42 14.03
N TYR A 437 0.71 -0.47 12.96
CA TYR A 437 1.20 0.72 12.27
C TYR A 437 0.74 0.75 10.83
N ASN A 438 -0.01 1.81 10.49
CA ASN A 438 -0.48 2.07 9.14
C ASN A 438 0.17 3.32 8.60
N ILE A 439 0.92 3.17 7.51
CA ILE A 439 1.51 4.28 6.76
C ILE A 439 0.68 4.57 5.51
N LEU A 440 0.40 5.84 5.26
CA LEU A 440 -0.24 6.36 4.06
C LEU A 440 0.80 7.15 3.27
N LEU A 441 0.94 6.80 1.99
CA LEU A 441 1.79 7.50 1.03
C LEU A 441 0.97 7.92 -0.18
N HIS A 442 1.09 9.17 -0.64
CA HIS A 442 0.47 9.62 -1.87
C HIS A 442 1.45 9.41 -3.04
N PRO A 443 1.18 8.55 -4.03
CA PRO A 443 2.05 8.38 -5.18
C PRO A 443 1.86 9.49 -6.23
N SER A 444 1.51 10.71 -5.81
CA SER A 444 1.28 11.86 -6.70
C SER A 444 2.51 12.72 -6.95
N ASP A 445 3.57 12.54 -6.15
CA ASP A 445 4.73 13.42 -6.12
C ASP A 445 5.96 12.71 -5.54
N GLN A 446 7.16 13.19 -5.87
CA GLN A 446 8.44 12.79 -5.26
C GLN A 446 8.60 11.26 -5.11
N LEU A 447 8.19 10.49 -6.13
CA LEU A 447 8.00 9.05 -5.98
C LEU A 447 9.28 8.28 -5.65
N PHE A 448 10.42 8.70 -6.21
CA PHE A 448 11.71 8.06 -5.91
C PHE A 448 12.04 8.15 -4.42
N ASP A 449 11.86 9.32 -3.83
CA ASP A 449 12.04 9.54 -2.39
C ASP A 449 11.12 8.60 -1.60
N LYS A 450 9.83 8.58 -1.93
CA LYS A 450 8.84 7.74 -1.22
C LYS A 450 9.15 6.24 -1.34
N ILE A 451 9.63 5.77 -2.49
CA ILE A 451 10.08 4.38 -2.70
C ILE A 451 11.25 4.05 -1.77
N GLU A 452 12.23 4.93 -1.63
CA GLU A 452 13.37 4.71 -0.74
C GLU A 452 12.98 4.69 0.73
N LEU A 453 12.08 5.59 1.15
CA LEU A 453 11.57 5.66 2.53
C LEU A 453 10.91 4.33 2.87
N GLN A 454 9.99 3.91 2.00
CA GLN A 454 9.21 2.71 2.16
C GLN A 454 10.12 1.48 2.24
N ARG A 455 11.05 1.32 1.30
CA ARG A 455 11.97 0.17 1.27
C ARG A 455 12.84 0.13 2.51
N THR A 456 13.39 1.28 2.92
CA THR A 456 14.25 1.38 4.12
C THR A 456 13.46 1.04 5.39
N LEU A 457 12.24 1.58 5.52
CA LEU A 457 11.35 1.31 6.64
C LEU A 457 10.98 -0.18 6.70
N HIS A 458 10.57 -0.78 5.59
CA HIS A 458 10.32 -2.22 5.49
C HIS A 458 11.56 -3.04 5.88
N ASP A 459 12.75 -2.66 5.45
CA ASP A 459 13.96 -3.40 5.79
C ASP A 459 14.26 -3.35 7.30
N VAL A 460 14.09 -2.19 7.95
CA VAL A 460 14.39 -2.00 9.37
C VAL A 460 13.38 -2.65 10.31
N ILE A 461 12.09 -2.67 9.96
CA ILE A 461 11.05 -3.22 10.84
C ILE A 461 10.78 -4.71 10.63
N ARG A 462 11.19 -5.28 9.49
CA ARG A 462 11.01 -6.69 9.12
C ARG A 462 11.30 -7.68 10.26
N PRO A 463 12.36 -7.54 11.07
CA PRO A 463 12.65 -8.52 12.12
C PRO A 463 11.52 -8.71 13.14
N PHE A 464 10.72 -7.67 13.37
CA PHE A 464 9.68 -7.66 14.42
C PHE A 464 8.27 -7.33 13.92
N ALA A 465 8.08 -7.11 12.61
CA ALA A 465 6.78 -6.86 12.02
C ALA A 465 6.22 -8.06 11.24
N VAL A 466 4.91 -8.09 11.06
CA VAL A 466 4.22 -8.85 10.01
C VAL A 466 3.61 -7.84 9.05
N TYR A 467 3.80 -8.07 7.75
CA TYR A 467 3.20 -7.26 6.70
C TYR A 467 1.83 -7.78 6.32
N PHE A 468 0.88 -6.86 6.22
CA PHE A 468 -0.49 -7.14 5.81
C PHE A 468 -0.96 -6.13 4.77
N ASN A 469 -1.80 -6.61 3.86
CA ASN A 469 -2.81 -5.76 3.26
C ASN A 469 -4.00 -5.63 4.24
N GLN A 470 -4.83 -4.60 4.07
CA GLN A 470 -5.98 -4.27 4.89
C GLN A 470 -7.06 -5.37 4.90
N THR A 471 -7.28 -6.08 3.79
CA THR A 471 -8.25 -7.20 3.75
C THR A 471 -7.79 -8.35 4.64
N GLY A 472 -6.50 -8.71 4.56
CA GLY A 472 -5.90 -9.80 5.32
C GLY A 472 -5.90 -9.53 6.82
N ILE A 473 -5.50 -8.32 7.24
CA ILE A 473 -5.54 -7.94 8.65
C ILE A 473 -6.97 -7.80 9.18
N ALA A 474 -7.92 -7.32 8.38
CA ALA A 474 -9.34 -7.25 8.76
C ALA A 474 -9.94 -8.64 8.99
N ASN A 475 -9.64 -9.59 8.10
CA ASN A 475 -10.06 -10.99 8.27
C ASN A 475 -9.37 -11.62 9.49
N TRP A 476 -8.08 -11.38 9.68
CA TRP A 476 -7.34 -11.92 10.83
C TRP A 476 -7.93 -11.43 12.15
N TRP A 477 -8.15 -10.12 12.30
CA TRP A 477 -8.76 -9.54 13.51
C TRP A 477 -10.18 -10.04 13.74
N THR A 478 -11.01 -10.08 12.70
CA THR A 478 -12.38 -10.61 12.78
C THR A 478 -12.40 -12.05 13.32
N ASN A 479 -11.49 -12.90 12.87
CA ASN A 479 -11.43 -14.29 13.33
C ASN A 479 -10.74 -14.43 14.70
N ARG A 480 -9.74 -13.59 14.98
CA ARG A 480 -9.04 -13.54 16.28
C ARG A 480 -9.97 -13.12 17.41
N ASP A 481 -10.78 -12.08 17.23
CA ASP A 481 -11.69 -11.58 18.28
C ASP A 481 -12.88 -12.51 18.54
N ARG A 482 -13.25 -13.34 17.56
CA ARG A 482 -14.26 -14.40 17.73
C ARG A 482 -13.69 -15.68 18.33
N ALA A 483 -12.37 -15.81 18.42
CA ALA A 483 -11.73 -16.99 19.00
C ALA A 483 -12.01 -17.07 20.50
N ILE A 484 -12.39 -18.27 20.97
CA ILE A 484 -12.55 -18.54 22.40
C ILE A 484 -11.40 -19.43 22.84
N VAL A 485 -10.70 -19.03 23.90
CA VAL A 485 -9.61 -19.78 24.52
C VAL A 485 -9.95 -20.04 25.97
N ASP A 486 -10.17 -21.30 26.32
CA ASP A 486 -10.55 -21.72 27.68
C ASP A 486 -9.50 -22.65 28.27
N ILE A 487 -9.17 -22.45 29.55
CA ILE A 487 -8.40 -23.43 30.31
C ILE A 487 -9.37 -24.49 30.81
N ALA A 488 -9.43 -25.63 30.14
CA ALA A 488 -10.32 -26.74 30.48
C ALA A 488 -9.91 -27.43 31.79
N ALA A 489 -8.59 -27.52 32.04
CA ALA A 489 -8.02 -28.03 33.28
C ALA A 489 -6.60 -27.47 33.47
N ALA A 490 -6.20 -27.14 34.69
CA ALA A 490 -4.82 -26.81 35.00
C ALA A 490 -4.50 -27.14 36.47
N ASP A 491 -3.31 -27.68 36.68
CA ASP A 491 -2.68 -27.92 37.98
C ASP A 491 -1.17 -27.69 37.89
N ASP A 492 -0.44 -28.00 38.97
CA ASP A 492 1.01 -27.80 39.07
C ASP A 492 1.85 -28.73 38.16
N SER A 493 1.23 -29.67 37.46
CA SER A 493 1.89 -30.68 36.61
C SER A 493 1.43 -30.66 35.15
N SER A 494 0.20 -30.26 34.88
CA SER A 494 -0.40 -30.29 33.55
C SER A 494 -1.42 -29.19 33.33
N ALA A 495 -1.58 -28.78 32.08
CA ALA A 495 -2.66 -27.90 31.68
C ALA A 495 -3.23 -28.30 30.32
N THR A 496 -4.54 -28.16 30.17
CA THR A 496 -5.29 -28.42 28.95
C THR A 496 -6.05 -27.15 28.58
N ILE A 497 -5.81 -26.64 27.37
CA ILE A 497 -6.47 -25.46 26.83
C ILE A 497 -7.30 -25.86 25.62
N THR A 498 -8.54 -25.40 25.53
CA THR A 498 -9.37 -25.54 24.34
C THR A 498 -9.43 -24.23 23.56
N VAL A 499 -9.32 -24.31 22.24
CA VAL A 499 -9.36 -23.17 21.33
C VAL A 499 -10.46 -23.39 20.31
N ARG A 500 -11.50 -22.54 20.33
CA ARG A 500 -12.58 -22.56 19.34
C ARG A 500 -12.37 -21.43 18.34
N LEU A 501 -12.32 -21.79 17.05
CA LEU A 501 -12.17 -20.87 15.93
C LEU A 501 -13.41 -20.92 15.04
N ASP A 502 -13.89 -19.75 14.60
CA ASP A 502 -15.04 -19.62 13.70
C ASP A 502 -14.65 -19.46 12.22
N GLY A 503 -13.35 -19.32 11.95
CA GLY A 503 -12.76 -19.17 10.62
C GLY A 503 -11.24 -19.42 10.63
N VAL A 504 -10.60 -19.18 9.49
CA VAL A 504 -9.14 -19.31 9.33
C VAL A 504 -8.43 -18.12 9.99
N VAL A 505 -7.41 -18.39 10.80
CA VAL A 505 -6.59 -17.38 11.47
C VAL A 505 -5.17 -17.92 11.62
N ASP A 506 -4.39 -17.85 10.53
CA ASP A 506 -3.01 -18.34 10.54
C ASP A 506 -2.14 -17.44 11.43
N GLY A 507 -1.29 -18.05 12.25
CA GLY A 507 -0.43 -17.32 13.17
C GLY A 507 -1.10 -16.84 14.46
N LEU A 508 -2.31 -17.31 14.80
CA LEU A 508 -2.95 -16.98 16.07
C LEU A 508 -2.00 -17.33 17.23
N THR A 509 -1.69 -16.33 18.05
CA THR A 509 -0.70 -16.47 19.11
C THR A 509 -1.38 -16.43 20.48
N ILE A 510 -1.23 -17.51 21.24
CA ILE A 510 -1.75 -17.67 22.59
C ILE A 510 -0.59 -17.51 23.58
N GLN A 511 -0.70 -16.53 24.46
CA GLN A 511 0.21 -16.33 25.56
C GLN A 511 -0.19 -17.20 26.75
N VAL A 512 0.79 -17.92 27.30
CA VAL A 512 0.65 -18.83 28.44
C VAL A 512 1.79 -18.58 29.45
N PRO A 513 1.68 -19.05 30.71
CA PRO A 513 2.75 -18.93 31.69
C PRO A 513 4.10 -19.45 31.17
N ARG A 514 5.20 -18.86 31.64
CA ARG A 514 6.56 -19.34 31.33
C ARG A 514 6.80 -20.78 31.78
N THR A 515 6.05 -21.24 32.77
CA THR A 515 6.12 -22.60 33.34
C THR A 515 5.46 -23.67 32.46
N TYR A 516 4.72 -23.27 31.42
CA TYR A 516 4.04 -24.20 30.53
C TYR A 516 4.99 -24.62 29.40
N ALA A 517 5.10 -25.93 29.15
CA ALA A 517 5.78 -26.49 27.99
C ALA A 517 4.78 -27.24 27.11
N PHE A 518 4.64 -26.81 25.85
CA PHE A 518 3.73 -27.39 24.87
C PHE A 518 4.08 -28.85 24.58
N GLN A 519 3.07 -29.72 24.59
CA GLN A 519 3.24 -31.16 24.35
C GLN A 519 2.58 -31.61 23.06
N SER A 520 1.31 -31.25 22.84
CA SER A 520 0.55 -31.69 21.67
C SER A 520 -0.68 -30.82 21.39
N ALA A 521 -1.17 -30.89 20.15
CA ALA A 521 -2.44 -30.32 19.73
C ALA A 521 -3.30 -31.38 19.01
N THR A 522 -4.62 -31.26 19.10
CA THR A 522 -5.59 -32.11 18.37
C THR A 522 -6.10 -31.44 17.09
N GLY A 523 -6.84 -32.16 16.25
CA GLY A 523 -7.59 -31.55 15.13
C GLY A 523 -6.76 -31.13 13.92
N GLY A 524 -5.52 -31.59 13.78
CA GLY A 524 -4.66 -31.32 12.61
C GLY A 524 -4.03 -29.91 12.59
N VAL A 525 -4.24 -29.11 13.63
CA VAL A 525 -3.56 -27.81 13.78
C VAL A 525 -2.07 -28.03 14.04
N SER A 526 -1.22 -27.24 13.38
CA SER A 526 0.20 -27.18 13.71
C SER A 526 0.42 -26.14 14.79
N ALA A 527 1.22 -26.45 15.80
CA ALA A 527 1.53 -25.53 16.87
C ALA A 527 3.00 -25.63 17.26
N CYS A 528 3.59 -24.48 17.56
CA CYS A 528 4.94 -24.35 18.08
C CYS A 528 4.94 -23.42 19.27
N GLN A 529 5.98 -23.50 20.10
CA GLN A 529 6.13 -22.66 21.28
C GLN A 529 7.44 -21.89 21.24
N GLN A 530 7.43 -20.65 21.70
CA GLN A 530 8.62 -19.82 21.89
C GLN A 530 8.42 -18.80 23.00
N LEU A 531 9.46 -18.02 23.32
CA LEU A 531 9.32 -16.85 24.18
C LEU A 531 8.38 -15.84 23.51
N SER A 532 7.38 -15.35 24.24
CA SER A 532 6.50 -14.29 23.73
C SER A 532 7.27 -13.00 23.47
N TYR A 533 6.83 -12.21 22.49
CA TYR A 533 7.47 -10.93 22.15
C TYR A 533 7.55 -9.96 23.34
N ASP A 534 6.59 -10.01 24.27
CA ASP A 534 6.62 -9.22 25.51
C ASP A 534 7.76 -9.59 26.48
N GLY A 535 8.47 -10.72 26.23
CA GLY A 535 9.55 -11.26 27.06
C GLY A 535 9.11 -11.88 28.39
N GLN A 536 7.83 -11.78 28.74
CA GLN A 536 7.29 -12.13 30.06
C GLN A 536 6.52 -13.45 30.06
N THR A 537 5.97 -13.84 28.92
CA THR A 537 5.12 -15.03 28.77
C THR A 537 5.72 -16.00 27.73
N ASN A 538 5.18 -17.20 27.61
CA ASN A 538 5.46 -18.04 26.44
C ASN A 538 4.36 -17.86 25.42
N ALA A 539 4.72 -17.89 24.14
CA ALA A 539 3.79 -17.82 23.02
C ALA A 539 3.65 -19.21 22.38
N VAL A 540 2.40 -19.66 22.22
CA VAL A 540 2.03 -20.82 21.41
C VAL A 540 1.41 -20.29 20.14
N VAL A 541 2.07 -20.53 19.00
CA VAL A 541 1.64 -20.03 17.69
C VAL A 541 0.92 -21.15 16.96
N LEU A 542 -0.35 -20.93 16.64
CA LEU A 542 -1.17 -21.87 15.86
C LEU A 542 -1.05 -21.57 14.37
N ARG A 543 -0.92 -22.64 13.58
CA ARG A 543 -0.76 -22.62 12.12
C ARG A 543 -1.69 -23.63 11.47
N ASN A 544 -2.02 -23.42 10.19
CA ASN A 544 -2.94 -24.28 9.43
C ASN A 544 -4.31 -24.40 10.12
N THR A 545 -4.81 -23.28 10.61
CA THR A 545 -6.07 -23.22 11.37
C THR A 545 -7.27 -23.23 10.43
N ALA A 546 -8.36 -23.84 10.89
CA ALA A 546 -9.67 -23.80 10.24
C ALA A 546 -10.75 -23.56 11.30
N LYS A 547 -12.01 -23.46 10.86
CA LYS A 547 -13.15 -23.47 11.78
C LYS A 547 -13.17 -24.80 12.55
N GLY A 548 -13.19 -24.75 13.88
CA GLY A 548 -13.18 -25.96 14.70
C GLY A 548 -12.88 -25.73 16.18
N LEU A 549 -12.83 -26.84 16.91
CA LEU A 549 -12.41 -26.90 18.31
C LEU A 549 -11.11 -27.70 18.39
N TYR A 550 -10.10 -27.10 18.99
CA TYR A 550 -8.77 -27.67 19.18
C TYR A 550 -8.46 -27.81 20.66
N THR A 551 -7.68 -28.83 21.02
CA THR A 551 -7.19 -29.03 22.38
C THR A 551 -5.68 -28.98 22.36
N LEU A 552 -5.10 -28.14 23.21
CA LEU A 552 -3.66 -27.96 23.42
C LEU A 552 -3.30 -28.50 24.80
N ASN A 553 -2.33 -29.43 24.84
CA ASN A 553 -1.86 -30.04 26.08
C ASN A 553 -0.47 -29.51 26.45
N PHE A 554 -0.27 -29.24 27.73
CA PHE A 554 0.97 -28.72 28.29
C PHE A 554 1.40 -29.53 29.51
N SER A 555 2.70 -29.66 29.70
CA SER A 555 3.25 -29.92 31.03
C SER A 555 3.49 -28.59 31.74
N VAL A 556 3.30 -28.60 33.06
CA VAL A 556 3.55 -27.45 33.95
C VAL A 556 4.73 -27.82 34.83
N GLY A 557 5.74 -26.96 34.87
CA GLY A 557 6.95 -27.17 35.65
C GLY A 557 7.31 -25.97 36.52
N SER A 558 8.26 -26.15 37.43
CA SER A 558 8.78 -25.07 38.27
C SER A 558 9.77 -24.14 37.54
N ASN A 559 10.31 -24.57 36.39
CA ASN A 559 11.25 -23.80 35.59
C ASN A 559 10.57 -23.20 34.37
N SER A 560 11.07 -22.06 33.90
CA SER A 560 10.62 -21.47 32.63
C SER A 560 10.99 -22.38 31.45
N ALA A 561 10.03 -22.71 30.61
CA ALA A 561 10.30 -23.24 29.27
C ALA A 561 10.83 -22.11 28.39
N THR A 562 11.99 -22.32 27.75
CA THR A 562 12.72 -21.29 27.00
C THR A 562 13.17 -21.71 25.60
N VAL A 563 13.06 -23.00 25.27
CA VAL A 563 13.46 -23.51 23.95
C VAL A 563 12.35 -23.20 22.94
N SER A 564 12.70 -22.44 21.90
CA SER A 564 11.79 -22.23 20.77
C SER A 564 11.72 -23.49 19.90
N THR A 565 10.51 -23.89 19.54
CA THR A 565 10.23 -24.89 18.50
C THR A 565 9.65 -24.26 17.24
N CYS A 566 9.45 -22.94 17.25
CA CYS A 566 8.88 -22.22 16.12
C CYS A 566 9.93 -22.00 15.02
N PRO A 567 9.54 -22.11 13.74
CA PRO A 567 10.38 -21.65 12.64
C PRO A 567 10.50 -20.12 12.67
N ASP A 568 11.44 -19.59 11.90
CA ASP A 568 11.52 -18.15 11.69
C ASP A 568 10.31 -17.67 10.86
N PHE A 569 9.46 -16.85 11.49
CA PHE A 569 8.29 -16.23 10.86
C PHE A 569 8.58 -14.84 10.28
N THR A 570 9.85 -14.45 10.18
CA THR A 570 10.24 -13.18 9.57
C THR A 570 9.83 -13.16 8.09
N PRO A 571 9.05 -12.15 7.64
CA PRO A 571 8.70 -11.99 6.24
C PRO A 571 9.97 -11.95 5.37
N GLN A 572 9.97 -12.67 4.25
CA GLN A 572 11.10 -12.73 3.35
C GLN A 572 10.84 -11.85 2.11
N PRO A 573 11.86 -11.13 1.61
CA PRO A 573 11.79 -10.51 0.29
C PRO A 573 11.39 -11.50 -0.81
N SER A 574 10.86 -10.98 -1.92
CA SER A 574 10.61 -11.81 -3.10
C SER A 574 11.92 -12.43 -3.59
N ASN A 575 11.90 -13.74 -3.81
CA ASN A 575 13.02 -14.45 -4.45
C ASN A 575 13.01 -14.27 -5.97
N GLU A 576 11.87 -13.90 -6.55
CA GLU A 576 11.77 -13.54 -7.96
C GLU A 576 12.05 -12.05 -8.13
N CYS A 577 12.76 -11.71 -9.20
CA CYS A 577 12.86 -10.32 -9.61
C CYS A 577 11.47 -9.79 -9.95
N VAL A 578 11.15 -8.63 -9.37
CA VAL A 578 9.93 -7.86 -9.64
C VAL A 578 10.30 -6.67 -10.51
N ALA A 579 9.67 -6.52 -11.67
CA ALA A 579 9.87 -5.39 -12.57
C ALA A 579 8.88 -4.26 -12.28
N TRP A 580 9.35 -3.02 -12.40
CA TRP A 580 8.52 -1.81 -12.25
C TRP A 580 9.14 -0.62 -12.97
N ASP A 581 8.35 0.43 -13.16
CA ASP A 581 8.81 1.71 -13.63
C ASP A 581 8.31 2.86 -12.75
N VAL A 582 8.95 4.01 -12.92
CA VAL A 582 8.54 5.28 -12.36
C VAL A 582 8.39 6.24 -13.52
N ALA A 583 7.16 6.70 -13.75
CA ALA A 583 6.90 7.77 -14.71
C ALA A 583 7.56 9.05 -14.21
N VAL A 584 8.30 9.72 -15.09
CA VAL A 584 8.90 11.03 -14.83
C VAL A 584 8.04 12.08 -15.51
N ASP A 585 7.73 11.84 -16.79
CA ASP A 585 6.87 12.73 -17.58
C ASP A 585 6.18 11.96 -18.71
N ASP A 586 4.90 12.25 -18.93
CA ASP A 586 4.08 11.72 -20.03
C ASP A 586 3.56 12.83 -20.96
N PHE A 587 3.77 14.10 -20.58
CA PHE A 587 3.33 15.30 -21.32
C PHE A 587 1.85 15.32 -21.73
N LEU A 588 0.98 14.52 -21.09
CA LEU A 588 -0.45 14.47 -21.38
C LEU A 588 -1.17 15.69 -20.81
N GLU A 589 -0.79 16.11 -19.61
CA GLU A 589 -1.35 17.29 -18.94
C GLU A 589 -0.43 18.51 -19.04
N ILE A 590 -0.92 19.53 -19.76
CA ILE A 590 -0.21 20.79 -19.97
C ILE A 590 0.02 21.56 -18.64
N TYR A 591 -0.75 21.26 -17.59
CA TYR A 591 -0.61 21.88 -16.27
C TYR A 591 0.83 21.78 -15.73
N TYR A 592 1.43 20.59 -15.72
CA TYR A 592 2.78 20.38 -15.19
C TYR A 592 3.81 21.22 -15.97
N SER A 593 3.68 21.15 -17.28
CA SER A 593 4.52 21.83 -18.24
C SER A 593 4.48 23.36 -18.14
N ILE A 594 3.30 23.98 -18.05
CA ILE A 594 3.15 25.43 -17.86
C ILE A 594 3.78 25.90 -16.54
N ASN A 595 3.77 25.05 -15.52
CA ASN A 595 4.34 25.32 -14.21
C ASN A 595 5.83 24.95 -14.12
N ASN A 596 6.46 24.50 -15.21
CA ASN A 596 7.86 24.03 -15.25
C ASN A 596 8.14 22.94 -14.21
N ILE A 597 7.21 21.98 -14.10
CA ILE A 597 7.34 20.79 -13.28
C ILE A 597 7.04 19.54 -14.11
N ASN A 598 7.45 18.38 -13.62
CA ASN A 598 7.11 17.07 -14.19
C ASN A 598 6.04 16.36 -13.33
N LEU A 599 5.71 15.11 -13.63
CA LEU A 599 4.68 14.35 -12.89
C LEU A 599 5.06 14.06 -11.43
N LEU A 600 6.34 14.19 -11.07
CA LEU A 600 6.82 14.05 -9.70
C LEU A 600 6.68 15.35 -8.90
N ILE A 601 6.10 16.40 -9.50
CA ILE A 601 6.03 17.77 -8.96
C ILE A 601 7.44 18.33 -8.73
N LEU A 602 8.39 17.96 -9.59
CA LEU A 602 9.78 18.41 -9.52
C LEU A 602 10.15 19.30 -10.70
N PRO A 603 11.08 20.26 -10.52
CA PRO A 603 11.41 21.24 -11.54
C PRO A 603 11.86 20.65 -12.87
N THR A 604 11.41 21.28 -13.96
CA THR A 604 11.95 21.10 -15.30
C THR A 604 12.57 22.41 -15.79
N ASN A 605 13.58 22.32 -16.65
CA ASN A 605 14.26 23.50 -17.19
C ASN A 605 14.70 23.26 -18.63
N SER A 606 14.40 24.22 -19.50
CA SER A 606 14.94 24.27 -20.85
C SER A 606 15.93 25.42 -21.02
N THR A 607 17.17 25.12 -21.40
CA THR A 607 18.21 26.11 -21.73
C THR A 607 18.56 26.01 -23.21
N GLY A 608 18.59 27.13 -23.93
CA GLY A 608 18.91 27.15 -25.37
C GLY A 608 17.86 26.50 -26.29
N LEU A 609 16.74 26.04 -25.73
CA LEU A 609 15.63 25.43 -26.46
C LEU A 609 14.41 26.35 -26.47
N SER A 610 13.64 26.32 -27.55
CA SER A 610 12.22 26.67 -27.50
C SER A 610 11.43 25.38 -27.37
N THR A 611 10.52 25.33 -26.39
CA THR A 611 9.68 24.16 -26.11
C THR A 611 8.23 24.43 -26.49
N ASN A 612 7.51 23.38 -26.87
CA ASN A 612 6.08 23.42 -27.15
C ASN A 612 5.47 22.04 -26.86
N TYR A 613 4.14 21.96 -26.78
CA TYR A 613 3.41 20.72 -26.57
C TYR A 613 2.51 20.45 -27.75
N VAL A 614 2.73 19.32 -28.41
CA VAL A 614 2.03 18.95 -29.64
C VAL A 614 1.56 17.53 -29.50
N ASP A 615 0.24 17.33 -29.51
CA ASP A 615 -0.42 16.02 -29.46
C ASP A 615 0.06 15.12 -28.31
N GLY A 616 0.19 15.70 -27.10
CA GLY A 616 0.64 14.98 -25.90
C GLY A 616 2.14 14.69 -25.86
N ARG A 617 2.96 15.40 -26.65
CA ARG A 617 4.42 15.23 -26.68
C ARG A 617 5.14 16.55 -26.45
N LEU A 618 6.32 16.47 -25.83
CA LEU A 618 7.23 17.59 -25.69
C LEU A 618 8.00 17.79 -27.00
N GLN A 619 7.77 18.93 -27.66
CA GLN A 619 8.56 19.39 -28.79
C GLN A 619 9.76 20.19 -28.28
N LEU A 620 10.98 19.77 -28.63
CA LEU A 620 12.22 20.48 -28.32
C LEU A 620 12.87 21.00 -29.61
N ASN A 621 13.05 22.32 -29.69
CA ASN A 621 13.71 22.97 -30.81
C ASN A 621 14.95 23.72 -30.33
N ALA A 622 16.13 23.29 -30.77
CA ALA A 622 17.37 24.03 -30.50
C ALA A 622 17.35 25.40 -31.18
N THR A 623 17.61 26.47 -30.42
CA THR A 623 17.57 27.85 -30.94
C THR A 623 18.86 28.23 -31.66
N THR A 624 19.99 27.59 -31.32
CA THR A 624 21.31 27.80 -31.93
C THR A 624 22.00 26.46 -32.16
N ASN A 625 22.97 26.41 -33.08
CA ASN A 625 23.86 25.25 -33.24
C ASN A 625 25.06 25.29 -32.25
N THR A 626 25.12 26.33 -31.42
CA THR A 626 26.26 26.64 -30.55
C THR A 626 25.77 27.09 -29.19
N GLY A 627 26.26 26.49 -28.11
CA GLY A 627 25.79 26.73 -26.74
C GLY A 627 25.26 25.46 -26.08
N ILE A 628 24.69 25.58 -24.89
CA ILE A 628 24.06 24.46 -24.17
C ILE A 628 22.58 24.45 -24.55
N ASN A 629 22.20 23.52 -25.43
CA ASN A 629 20.81 23.22 -25.76
C ASN A 629 20.39 21.99 -24.94
N SER A 630 19.65 22.18 -23.86
CA SER A 630 19.28 21.08 -22.98
C SER A 630 17.90 21.22 -22.35
N TYR A 631 17.23 20.09 -22.25
CA TYR A 631 16.08 19.87 -21.38
C TYR A 631 16.54 19.12 -20.13
N TYR A 632 16.20 19.62 -18.96
CA TYR A 632 16.52 19.05 -17.66
C TYR A 632 15.22 18.72 -16.94
N THR A 633 15.13 17.52 -16.37
CA THR A 633 14.01 17.07 -15.55
C THR A 633 14.53 16.44 -14.26
N GLU A 634 14.07 16.94 -13.13
CA GLU A 634 14.49 16.49 -11.80
C GLU A 634 13.72 15.23 -11.38
N LEU A 635 14.42 14.23 -10.85
CA LEU A 635 13.86 12.92 -10.48
C LEU A 635 13.54 12.83 -8.99
N SER A 636 14.30 13.52 -8.14
CA SER A 636 14.14 13.48 -6.69
C SER A 636 14.52 14.84 -6.11
N SER A 637 13.86 15.23 -5.03
CA SER A 637 14.25 16.42 -4.24
C SER A 637 15.62 16.23 -3.59
N PHE A 638 16.01 14.97 -3.41
CA PHE A 638 17.26 14.53 -2.82
C PHE A 638 18.08 13.68 -3.80
N CYS A 639 19.12 13.08 -3.27
CA CYS A 639 19.96 12.14 -3.98
C CYS A 639 19.39 10.76 -3.71
N PHE A 640 19.02 10.05 -4.77
CA PHE A 640 18.48 8.70 -4.67
C PHE A 640 19.47 7.67 -5.25
N ASP A 641 19.38 6.45 -4.72
CA ASP A 641 20.07 5.26 -5.17
C ASP A 641 19.46 4.73 -6.47
N ALA A 642 20.03 5.17 -7.58
CA ALA A 642 19.69 4.70 -8.92
C ALA A 642 20.22 3.28 -9.22
N SER A 643 21.04 2.67 -8.36
CA SER A 643 21.62 1.33 -8.59
C SER A 643 20.58 0.21 -8.59
N ILE A 644 19.41 0.47 -8.02
CA ILE A 644 18.29 -0.48 -7.98
C ILE A 644 17.48 -0.50 -9.30
N TYR A 645 17.69 0.48 -10.17
CA TYR A 645 17.06 0.59 -11.48
C TYR A 645 18.01 0.10 -12.56
N THR A 646 17.48 -0.15 -13.76
CA THR A 646 18.27 -0.74 -14.85
C THR A 646 18.24 0.04 -16.14
N HIS A 647 17.20 0.85 -16.43
CA HIS A 647 17.12 1.60 -17.68
C HIS A 647 16.51 3.01 -17.52
N ILE A 648 16.94 3.95 -18.36
CA ILE A 648 16.14 5.11 -18.77
C ILE A 648 15.33 4.70 -19.99
N TYR A 649 14.07 5.11 -20.04
CA TYR A 649 13.14 4.82 -21.13
C TYR A 649 12.43 6.09 -21.57
N PHE A 650 12.30 6.32 -22.87
CA PHE A 650 11.43 7.35 -23.44
C PHE A 650 11.15 7.08 -24.93
N ASP A 651 10.12 7.70 -25.44
CA ASP A 651 9.74 7.66 -26.85
C ASP A 651 10.23 8.91 -27.57
N MET A 652 10.62 8.74 -28.83
CA MET A 652 11.27 9.78 -29.61
C MET A 652 10.79 9.80 -31.06
N ILE A 653 10.64 11.02 -31.60
CA ILE A 653 10.69 11.27 -33.04
C ILE A 653 11.78 12.29 -33.31
N ALA A 654 12.83 11.86 -34.03
CA ALA A 654 13.94 12.73 -34.41
C ALA A 654 14.19 12.64 -35.92
N PRO A 655 14.16 13.76 -36.66
CA PRO A 655 14.44 13.79 -38.09
C PRO A 655 15.84 13.26 -38.46
N ALA A 656 15.99 12.81 -39.70
CA ALA A 656 17.28 12.37 -40.24
C ALA A 656 18.40 13.41 -40.03
N GLY A 657 19.49 12.96 -39.40
CA GLY A 657 20.65 13.80 -39.10
C GLY A 657 20.57 14.57 -37.78
N SER A 658 19.48 14.44 -37.03
CA SER A 658 19.41 14.96 -35.66
C SER A 658 20.37 14.23 -34.73
N LYS A 659 20.89 14.96 -33.74
CA LYS A 659 21.71 14.44 -32.64
C LYS A 659 21.21 14.99 -31.32
N LEU A 660 21.30 14.16 -30.29
CA LEU A 660 21.01 14.51 -28.91
C LEU A 660 21.72 13.50 -28.01
N ASP A 661 22.01 13.90 -26.78
CA ASP A 661 22.56 13.01 -25.77
C ASP A 661 21.68 12.95 -24.52
N VAL A 662 21.94 11.93 -23.71
CA VAL A 662 21.38 11.77 -22.38
C VAL A 662 22.50 11.72 -21.36
N GLN A 663 22.30 12.45 -20.27
CA GLN A 663 23.18 12.53 -19.12
C GLN A 663 22.37 12.21 -17.86
N LEU A 664 22.90 11.32 -17.02
CA LEU A 664 22.50 11.22 -15.62
C LEU A 664 23.23 12.30 -14.82
N VAL A 665 22.48 13.08 -14.06
CA VAL A 665 23.02 14.18 -13.27
C VAL A 665 23.17 13.72 -11.82
N SER A 666 24.41 13.61 -11.35
CA SER A 666 24.73 13.32 -9.94
C SER A 666 25.14 14.56 -9.18
N TYR A 667 24.95 14.53 -7.88
CA TYR A 667 25.40 15.55 -6.95
C TYR A 667 26.53 15.01 -6.06
N ASP A 668 27.12 15.88 -5.24
CA ASP A 668 28.05 15.47 -4.19
C ASP A 668 27.35 14.60 -3.13
N SER A 669 28.15 14.00 -2.23
CA SER A 669 27.62 13.13 -1.17
C SER A 669 26.74 13.85 -0.14
N ALA A 670 26.69 15.18 -0.16
CA ALA A 670 25.80 15.98 0.67
C ALA A 670 24.52 16.38 -0.08
N CYS A 671 24.41 15.98 -1.35
CA CYS A 671 23.38 16.35 -2.31
C CYS A 671 23.20 17.86 -2.53
N GLN A 672 24.29 18.64 -2.46
CA GLN A 672 24.23 20.10 -2.53
C GLN A 672 24.66 20.65 -3.89
N THR A 673 25.69 20.06 -4.49
CA THR A 673 26.29 20.58 -5.71
C THR A 673 26.30 19.52 -6.81
N GLU A 674 25.75 19.87 -7.98
CA GLU A 674 25.88 19.05 -9.19
C GLU A 674 27.36 18.76 -9.48
N GLN A 675 27.66 17.51 -9.73
CA GLN A 675 28.98 17.05 -10.15
C GLN A 675 29.02 16.89 -11.67
N GLN A 676 30.20 17.07 -12.24
CA GLN A 676 30.40 16.82 -13.66
C GLN A 676 30.15 15.33 -13.96
N SER A 677 29.20 15.04 -14.86
CA SER A 677 28.96 13.65 -15.25
C SER A 677 30.16 13.10 -16.05
N PRO A 678 30.68 11.92 -15.66
CA PRO A 678 31.81 11.30 -16.35
C PRO A 678 31.43 10.72 -17.71
N THR A 679 30.13 10.44 -17.93
CA THR A 679 29.63 9.82 -19.16
C THR A 679 28.41 10.59 -19.67
N ILE A 680 28.40 10.81 -20.99
CA ILE A 680 27.31 11.41 -21.76
C ILE A 680 27.07 10.48 -22.96
N LEU A 681 25.82 10.06 -23.17
CA LEU A 681 25.48 9.00 -24.12
C LEU A 681 24.73 9.56 -25.32
N ASP A 682 25.27 9.36 -26.53
CA ASP A 682 24.60 9.70 -27.79
C ASP A 682 23.39 8.77 -27.99
N VAL A 683 22.20 9.37 -28.14
CA VAL A 683 20.93 8.65 -28.31
C VAL A 683 20.90 7.87 -29.63
N THR A 684 21.64 8.30 -30.65
CA THR A 684 21.68 7.58 -31.93
C THR A 684 22.33 6.21 -31.82
N HIS A 685 22.96 5.86 -30.69
CA HIS A 685 23.43 4.51 -30.41
C HIS A 685 22.34 3.57 -29.86
N TYR A 686 21.13 4.07 -29.62
CA TYR A 686 20.03 3.32 -29.01
C TYR A 686 18.77 3.33 -29.87
N ALA A 687 18.56 4.39 -30.65
CA ALA A 687 17.45 4.53 -31.60
C ALA A 687 17.89 5.31 -32.83
N ALA A 688 17.28 5.03 -33.99
CA ALA A 688 17.59 5.77 -35.21
C ALA A 688 16.92 7.14 -35.20
N ALA A 689 17.60 8.16 -35.72
CA ALA A 689 16.99 9.44 -36.05
C ALA A 689 16.61 9.41 -37.54
N ASP A 690 15.40 8.95 -37.86
CA ASP A 690 14.91 8.79 -39.24
C ASP A 690 13.56 9.49 -39.49
N GLY A 691 13.04 10.21 -38.50
CA GLY A 691 11.76 10.90 -38.52
C GLY A 691 10.55 10.02 -38.18
N THR A 692 10.75 8.76 -37.81
CA THR A 692 9.70 7.87 -37.32
C THR A 692 9.72 7.73 -35.80
N ASN A 693 8.70 7.08 -35.24
CA ASN A 693 8.64 6.81 -33.80
C ASN A 693 9.63 5.72 -33.41
N HIS A 694 10.46 6.01 -32.41
CA HIS A 694 11.39 5.06 -31.83
C HIS A 694 11.25 5.00 -30.32
N THR A 695 11.49 3.80 -29.80
CA THR A 695 11.70 3.57 -28.38
C THR A 695 13.17 3.78 -28.05
N VAL A 696 13.48 4.65 -27.11
CA VAL A 696 14.82 4.78 -26.55
C VAL A 696 14.86 4.06 -25.21
N ALA A 697 15.70 3.03 -25.11
CA ALA A 697 15.96 2.32 -23.86
C ALA A 697 17.47 2.30 -23.60
N ILE A 698 17.93 3.09 -22.62
CA ILE A 698 19.35 3.24 -22.29
C ILE A 698 19.62 2.45 -21.00
N PRO A 699 20.43 1.38 -21.02
CA PRO A 699 20.85 0.68 -19.81
C PRO A 699 21.62 1.62 -18.89
N LEU A 700 21.28 1.65 -17.60
CA LEU A 700 22.01 2.47 -16.62
C LEU A 700 23.47 2.05 -16.48
N SER A 701 23.80 0.79 -16.80
CA SER A 701 25.17 0.28 -16.84
C SER A 701 26.06 0.98 -17.87
N ASP A 702 25.49 1.66 -18.87
CA ASP A 702 26.26 2.37 -19.90
C ASP A 702 26.80 3.71 -19.40
N PHE A 703 26.30 4.25 -18.28
CA PHE A 703 26.83 5.44 -17.62
C PHE A 703 28.05 5.10 -16.76
N VAL A 704 29.14 4.66 -17.42
CA VAL A 704 30.34 4.19 -16.73
C VAL A 704 30.94 5.28 -15.85
N GLY A 705 31.23 4.94 -14.59
CA GLY A 705 31.83 5.84 -13.60
C GLY A 705 30.86 6.83 -12.96
N GLN A 706 29.59 6.86 -13.38
CA GLN A 706 28.55 7.69 -12.79
C GLN A 706 28.33 7.31 -11.31
N ASP A 707 28.17 8.31 -10.44
CA ASP A 707 27.79 8.08 -9.06
C ASP A 707 26.29 7.77 -8.98
N MET A 708 25.97 6.48 -8.92
CA MET A 708 24.58 5.99 -8.91
C MET A 708 23.90 6.15 -7.55
N LEU A 709 24.62 6.49 -6.47
CA LEU A 709 24.03 6.71 -5.15
C LEU A 709 23.56 8.15 -4.94
N HIS A 710 23.96 9.05 -5.84
CA HIS A 710 23.68 10.48 -5.72
C HIS A 710 23.06 11.06 -6.98
N ILE A 711 22.17 10.30 -7.64
CA ILE A 711 21.44 10.79 -8.82
C ILE A 711 20.31 11.71 -8.38
N ARG A 712 20.11 12.79 -9.15
CA ARG A 712 19.01 13.75 -8.91
C ARG A 712 18.21 14.09 -10.16
N ALA A 713 18.77 13.95 -11.37
CA ALA A 713 18.08 14.38 -12.58
C ALA A 713 18.53 13.65 -13.85
N ILE A 714 17.75 13.82 -14.92
CA ILE A 714 18.11 13.48 -16.30
C ILE A 714 18.27 14.79 -17.08
N ARG A 715 19.32 14.86 -17.89
CA ARG A 715 19.51 15.94 -18.87
C ARG A 715 19.55 15.37 -20.28
N ILE A 716 18.70 15.90 -21.15
CA ILE A 716 18.69 15.62 -22.58
C ILE A 716 19.33 16.82 -23.28
N GLY A 717 20.52 16.64 -23.84
CA GLY A 717 21.40 17.72 -24.25
C GLY A 717 21.88 17.65 -25.70
N ASN A 718 22.69 18.64 -26.06
CA ASN A 718 23.37 18.75 -27.36
C ASN A 718 22.45 18.54 -28.57
N ILE A 719 21.20 18.98 -28.43
CA ILE A 719 20.18 18.85 -29.48
C ILE A 719 20.62 19.69 -30.70
N SER A 720 20.72 19.02 -31.85
CA SER A 720 21.11 19.61 -33.12
C SER A 720 20.53 18.82 -34.31
N PRO A 721 20.42 19.41 -35.52
CA PRO A 721 20.70 20.81 -35.84
C PRO A 721 19.62 21.76 -35.30
N ALA A 722 19.97 23.04 -35.16
CA ALA A 722 19.08 24.10 -34.72
C ALA A 722 17.84 24.19 -35.62
N GLN A 723 16.73 24.63 -35.02
CA GLN A 723 15.42 24.81 -35.68
C GLN A 723 14.81 23.54 -36.26
N THR A 724 15.39 22.37 -35.95
CA THR A 724 14.83 21.07 -36.30
C THR A 724 14.14 20.48 -35.07
N PRO A 725 12.82 20.30 -35.10
CA PRO A 725 12.08 19.78 -33.95
C PRO A 725 12.40 18.31 -33.72
N ILE A 726 12.61 17.96 -32.45
CA ILE A 726 12.52 16.59 -31.95
C ILE A 726 11.33 16.50 -30.99
N TYR A 727 10.69 15.35 -30.93
CA TYR A 727 9.58 15.09 -30.03
C TYR A 727 9.98 14.01 -29.04
N ILE A 728 9.64 14.21 -27.76
CA ILE A 728 9.90 13.29 -26.66
C ILE A 728 8.59 13.02 -25.93
N ASP A 729 8.43 11.77 -25.49
CA ASP A 729 7.26 11.30 -24.77
C ASP A 729 7.64 10.18 -23.77
N ASN A 730 6.81 9.93 -22.75
CA ASN A 730 6.92 8.81 -21.80
C ASN A 730 8.31 8.64 -21.16
N ILE A 731 8.87 9.71 -20.57
CA ILE A 731 10.14 9.62 -19.84
C ILE A 731 9.91 8.79 -18.56
N LYS A 732 10.66 7.70 -18.41
CA LYS A 732 10.58 6.79 -17.27
C LYS A 732 11.97 6.32 -16.83
N ILE A 733 12.10 6.01 -15.54
CA ILE A 733 13.18 5.15 -15.04
C ILE A 733 12.58 3.79 -14.73
N GLN A 734 13.25 2.72 -15.18
CA GLN A 734 12.72 1.38 -15.08
C GLN A 734 13.68 0.46 -14.35
N LYS A 735 13.10 -0.43 -13.54
CA LYS A 735 13.74 -1.65 -13.06
C LYS A 735 13.18 -2.82 -13.84
N ARG A 736 14.00 -3.35 -14.75
CA ARG A 736 13.69 -4.53 -15.56
C ARG A 736 14.36 -5.77 -15.00
N CYS A 737 13.66 -6.90 -15.07
CA CYS A 737 14.23 -8.21 -14.75
C CYS A 737 14.96 -8.84 -15.94
N HIS A 738 14.55 -8.48 -17.16
CA HIS A 738 15.09 -8.99 -18.40
C HIS A 738 15.07 -7.88 -19.45
N THR A 739 16.05 -7.90 -20.35
CA THR A 739 16.11 -7.01 -21.53
C THR A 739 15.83 -7.84 -22.76
N ALA A 740 14.87 -7.43 -23.58
CA ALA A 740 14.55 -8.17 -24.80
C ALA A 740 15.67 -7.98 -25.85
N PRO A 741 15.94 -8.98 -26.71
CA PRO A 741 16.87 -8.79 -27.83
C PRO A 741 16.41 -7.65 -28.74
N GLY A 742 17.35 -6.79 -29.13
CA GLY A 742 17.08 -5.58 -29.91
C GLY A 742 16.68 -4.36 -29.08
N GLU A 743 16.66 -4.45 -27.75
CA GLU A 743 16.61 -3.28 -26.86
C GLU A 743 18.02 -2.88 -26.41
N GLY A 744 18.20 -1.62 -26.01
CA GLY A 744 19.52 -1.09 -25.66
C GLY A 744 20.51 -1.21 -26.81
N ARG A 745 21.77 -1.55 -26.50
CA ARG A 745 22.81 -1.82 -27.51
C ARG A 745 22.90 -3.30 -27.91
N THR A 746 21.84 -4.07 -27.69
CA THR A 746 21.82 -5.49 -28.10
C THR A 746 21.50 -5.61 -29.58
N GLN A 747 22.09 -6.61 -30.24
CA GLN A 747 21.83 -6.89 -31.64
C GLN A 747 20.44 -7.51 -31.81
N GLY A 748 19.64 -7.01 -32.76
CA GLY A 748 18.29 -7.50 -33.02
C GLY A 748 17.28 -6.39 -33.22
N LEU A 749 16.00 -6.77 -33.19
CA LEU A 749 14.87 -5.85 -33.14
C LEU A 749 13.87 -6.37 -32.12
N SER A 750 13.56 -5.58 -31.11
CA SER A 750 12.48 -5.89 -30.18
C SER A 750 11.16 -5.45 -30.80
N ILE A 751 10.31 -6.41 -31.16
CA ILE A 751 8.98 -6.13 -31.71
C ILE A 751 8.01 -5.88 -30.57
N ASP A 752 8.05 -6.72 -29.53
CA ASP A 752 7.25 -6.55 -28.32
C ASP A 752 8.06 -7.04 -27.11
N SER A 753 8.31 -6.18 -26.12
CA SER A 753 8.98 -6.53 -24.88
C SER A 753 8.09 -6.46 -23.65
N PHE A 754 6.86 -5.95 -23.80
CA PHE A 754 5.91 -5.75 -22.71
C PHE A 754 6.45 -4.92 -21.52
N GLN A 755 7.52 -4.15 -21.71
CA GLN A 755 8.17 -3.33 -20.67
C GLN A 755 7.52 -1.95 -20.50
N ASN A 756 6.40 -1.68 -21.16
CA ASN A 756 5.67 -0.42 -21.03
C ASN A 756 4.17 -0.70 -20.99
N VAL A 757 3.54 -0.39 -19.85
CA VAL A 757 2.10 -0.58 -19.62
C VAL A 757 1.29 0.26 -20.62
N ASP A 758 1.66 1.53 -20.82
CA ASP A 758 0.96 2.53 -21.66
C ASP A 758 0.81 2.06 -23.12
N ARG A 759 1.81 1.34 -23.60
CA ARG A 759 1.81 0.74 -24.94
C ARG A 759 0.89 -0.45 -25.05
N TRP A 760 0.94 -1.37 -24.09
CA TRP A 760 0.05 -2.52 -24.10
C TRP A 760 -1.42 -2.06 -24.11
N ILE A 761 -1.75 -1.05 -23.32
CA ILE A 761 -3.11 -0.50 -23.20
C ILE A 761 -3.64 0.04 -24.51
N THR A 762 -2.79 0.76 -25.22
CA THR A 762 -3.14 1.37 -26.50
C THR A 762 -3.07 0.37 -27.66
N GLY A 763 -2.73 -0.91 -27.37
CA GLY A 763 -2.56 -1.94 -28.36
C GLY A 763 -1.37 -1.67 -29.28
N ILE A 764 -0.29 -1.10 -28.75
CA ILE A 764 0.92 -0.71 -29.48
C ILE A 764 2.13 -1.51 -28.98
N ASN A 765 2.98 -1.97 -29.89
CA ASN A 765 4.20 -2.71 -29.57
C ASN A 765 5.47 -1.83 -29.59
N ASN A 766 6.66 -2.43 -29.47
CA ASN A 766 7.92 -1.70 -29.36
C ASN A 766 8.36 -0.95 -30.62
N ILE A 767 7.81 -1.31 -31.77
CA ILE A 767 8.05 -0.65 -33.05
C ILE A 767 6.84 0.15 -33.53
N PHE A 768 5.90 0.46 -32.63
CA PHE A 768 4.68 1.23 -32.90
C PHE A 768 3.68 0.55 -33.86
N GLY A 769 3.75 -0.77 -34.00
CA GLY A 769 2.73 -1.58 -34.67
C GLY A 769 1.64 -2.06 -33.70
N GLN A 770 0.48 -2.44 -34.23
CA GLN A 770 -0.65 -2.89 -33.40
C GLN A 770 -0.40 -4.26 -32.75
N THR A 771 -0.69 -4.42 -31.46
CA THR A 771 -0.65 -5.70 -30.72
C THR A 771 -2.01 -5.94 -30.05
N ASP A 772 -2.60 -7.13 -30.20
CA ASP A 772 -3.95 -7.44 -29.73
C ASP A 772 -4.20 -8.97 -29.73
N ASP A 773 -5.28 -9.41 -29.10
CA ASP A 773 -5.82 -10.76 -29.17
C ASP A 773 -7.18 -10.83 -29.88
N ASP A 774 -7.74 -9.69 -30.28
CA ASP A 774 -9.09 -9.52 -30.84
C ASP A 774 -10.18 -10.16 -29.97
N ASN A 775 -10.00 -10.15 -28.63
CA ASN A 775 -10.85 -10.83 -27.65
C ASN A 775 -11.00 -12.34 -27.90
N SER A 776 -10.03 -12.97 -28.58
CA SER A 776 -10.06 -14.41 -28.85
C SER A 776 -9.54 -15.24 -27.66
N MET A 777 -8.76 -14.64 -26.75
CA MET A 777 -8.32 -15.28 -25.52
C MET A 777 -9.41 -15.24 -24.46
N GLN A 778 -9.31 -16.13 -23.46
CA GLN A 778 -10.07 -15.95 -22.23
C GLN A 778 -9.53 -14.73 -21.46
N PHE A 779 -8.20 -14.58 -21.44
CA PHE A 779 -7.57 -13.31 -21.10
C PHE A 779 -6.21 -13.19 -21.81
N ALA A 780 -5.85 -11.97 -22.16
CA ALA A 780 -4.49 -11.54 -22.49
C ALA A 780 -4.14 -10.39 -21.53
N LYS A 781 -3.20 -10.62 -20.62
CA LYS A 781 -2.92 -9.66 -19.55
C LYS A 781 -1.45 -9.45 -19.28
N LEU A 782 -1.08 -8.18 -19.11
CA LEU A 782 0.20 -7.81 -18.57
C LEU A 782 0.15 -7.97 -17.04
N SER A 783 0.48 -9.15 -16.51
CA SER A 783 0.39 -9.43 -15.06
C SER A 783 1.47 -8.73 -14.24
N GLU A 784 2.58 -8.40 -14.89
CA GLU A 784 3.73 -7.69 -14.35
C GLU A 784 4.45 -7.07 -15.56
N LEU A 785 5.22 -6.00 -15.35
CA LEU A 785 6.06 -5.44 -16.42
C LEU A 785 6.95 -6.53 -17.04
N GLY A 786 6.93 -6.60 -18.37
CA GLY A 786 7.67 -7.59 -19.14
C GLY A 786 7.09 -9.00 -19.13
N LYS A 787 5.85 -9.23 -18.67
CA LYS A 787 5.23 -10.56 -18.61
C LYS A 787 3.78 -10.53 -19.12
N MET A 788 3.59 -10.86 -20.40
CA MET A 788 2.27 -11.06 -21.01
C MET A 788 1.75 -12.47 -20.74
N GLN A 789 0.69 -12.62 -19.95
CA GLN A 789 -0.01 -13.88 -19.72
C GLN A 789 -1.15 -14.06 -20.71
N LEU A 790 -1.17 -15.20 -21.38
CA LEU A 790 -2.17 -15.57 -22.38
C LEU A 790 -2.88 -16.85 -21.91
N LEU A 791 -4.19 -16.76 -21.70
CA LEU A 791 -5.03 -17.93 -21.47
C LEU A 791 -5.95 -18.15 -22.67
N PRO A 792 -5.67 -19.14 -23.53
CA PRO A 792 -6.52 -19.43 -24.69
C PRO A 792 -7.87 -20.02 -24.27
N SER A 793 -8.96 -19.42 -24.77
CA SER A 793 -10.33 -19.90 -24.57
C SER A 793 -10.62 -21.17 -25.38
N SER A 794 -9.97 -21.32 -26.54
CA SER A 794 -10.18 -22.42 -27.48
C SER A 794 -8.98 -22.60 -28.42
N SER A 795 -9.05 -23.57 -29.33
CA SER A 795 -8.03 -23.77 -30.36
C SER A 795 -7.95 -22.63 -31.39
N SER A 796 -9.01 -21.83 -31.52
CA SER A 796 -9.03 -20.65 -32.39
C SER A 796 -8.47 -19.38 -31.74
N SER A 797 -8.14 -19.41 -30.44
CA SER A 797 -7.53 -18.26 -29.77
C SER A 797 -6.17 -17.91 -30.37
N TYR A 798 -5.91 -16.63 -30.49
CA TYR A 798 -4.65 -16.09 -30.98
C TYR A 798 -4.26 -14.80 -30.27
N PHE A 799 -2.97 -14.49 -30.34
CA PHE A 799 -2.39 -13.20 -29.96
C PHE A 799 -1.52 -12.77 -31.13
N TYR A 800 -1.57 -11.50 -31.54
CA TYR A 800 -0.72 -11.02 -32.61
C TYR A 800 -0.03 -9.73 -32.27
N THR A 801 1.10 -9.52 -32.94
CA THR A 801 1.83 -8.26 -32.96
C THR A 801 2.15 -7.92 -34.41
N SER A 802 1.72 -6.74 -34.85
CA SER A 802 1.90 -6.25 -36.21
C SER A 802 3.26 -5.62 -36.35
N THR A 803 3.96 -5.98 -37.41
CA THR A 803 5.24 -5.37 -37.77
C THR A 803 5.08 -4.34 -38.89
N ALA A 804 3.85 -4.13 -39.36
CA ALA A 804 3.52 -3.06 -40.28
C ALA A 804 3.11 -1.82 -39.49
N VAL A 805 3.75 -0.69 -39.80
CA VAL A 805 3.52 0.61 -39.15
C VAL A 805 3.12 1.59 -40.25
N ASP A 806 2.00 2.29 -40.08
CA ASP A 806 1.47 3.23 -41.07
C ASP A 806 1.36 2.63 -42.49
N GLY A 807 1.02 1.34 -42.58
CA GLY A 807 0.88 0.60 -43.84
C GLY A 807 2.21 0.13 -44.46
N VAL A 808 3.34 0.36 -43.82
CA VAL A 808 4.67 -0.06 -44.27
C VAL A 808 5.09 -1.34 -43.54
N SER A 809 5.25 -2.43 -44.29
CA SER A 809 5.74 -3.71 -43.73
C SER A 809 7.22 -3.64 -43.36
N LEU A 810 7.59 -4.38 -42.31
CA LEU A 810 8.97 -4.51 -41.84
C LEU A 810 9.85 -5.24 -42.87
N ASN A 811 10.97 -4.62 -43.24
CA ASN A 811 12.03 -5.29 -43.97
C ASN A 811 12.96 -6.02 -43.00
N ALA A 812 12.71 -7.32 -42.84
CA ALA A 812 13.47 -8.20 -41.97
C ALA A 812 14.63 -8.95 -42.67
N SER A 813 15.05 -8.54 -43.86
CA SER A 813 16.07 -9.26 -44.66
C SER A 813 17.44 -9.35 -43.97
N GLY A 814 17.74 -8.44 -43.03
CA GLY A 814 18.97 -8.45 -42.25
C GLY A 814 18.95 -9.38 -41.02
N TYR A 815 17.77 -9.91 -40.65
CA TYR A 815 17.61 -10.75 -39.48
C TYR A 815 17.64 -12.24 -39.85
N SER A 816 17.96 -13.07 -38.86
CA SER A 816 18.21 -14.50 -39.07
C SER A 816 17.20 -15.40 -38.37
N ASN A 817 16.70 -14.97 -37.21
CA ASN A 817 15.81 -15.76 -36.37
C ASN A 817 14.72 -14.88 -35.77
N LEU A 818 13.58 -15.51 -35.47
CA LEU A 818 12.54 -14.99 -34.58
C LEU A 818 12.72 -15.63 -33.20
N SER A 819 12.68 -14.82 -32.14
CA SER A 819 12.90 -15.24 -30.75
C SER A 819 11.71 -14.89 -29.89
N LEU A 820 11.28 -15.85 -29.07
CA LEU A 820 10.35 -15.63 -27.97
C LEU A 820 10.95 -16.19 -26.69
N SER A 821 10.64 -15.56 -25.55
CA SER A 821 10.87 -16.17 -24.24
C SER A 821 9.54 -16.48 -23.58
N VAL A 822 9.30 -17.76 -23.35
CA VAL A 822 7.97 -18.26 -22.97
C VAL A 822 8.04 -19.33 -21.89
N ARG A 823 7.05 -19.32 -21.01
CA ARG A 823 6.72 -20.44 -20.11
C ARG A 823 5.26 -20.82 -20.32
N GLY A 824 4.86 -22.00 -19.87
CA GLY A 824 3.48 -22.47 -20.03
C GLY A 824 3.27 -23.88 -19.52
N PRO A 825 2.10 -24.50 -19.79
CA PRO A 825 1.78 -25.81 -19.26
C PRO A 825 2.83 -26.85 -19.67
N SER A 826 3.12 -27.82 -18.81
CA SER A 826 4.08 -28.89 -19.15
C SER A 826 3.66 -29.62 -20.41
N GLY A 827 4.57 -29.69 -21.40
CA GLY A 827 4.29 -30.26 -22.72
C GLY A 827 3.44 -29.36 -23.64
N GLY A 828 3.19 -28.12 -23.22
CA GLY A 828 2.43 -27.14 -23.97
C GLY A 828 3.17 -26.64 -25.21
N SER A 829 2.43 -26.11 -26.17
CA SER A 829 2.98 -25.52 -27.40
C SER A 829 1.95 -24.60 -28.06
N PHE A 830 2.41 -23.80 -29.01
CA PHE A 830 1.59 -22.99 -29.90
C PHE A 830 2.31 -22.86 -31.25
N ASP A 831 1.59 -22.40 -32.25
CA ASP A 831 2.15 -22.10 -33.56
C ASP A 831 2.49 -20.62 -33.66
N VAL A 832 3.67 -20.33 -34.21
CA VAL A 832 4.07 -19.00 -34.65
C VAL A 832 3.77 -18.88 -36.14
N VAL A 833 2.98 -17.88 -36.50
CA VAL A 833 2.63 -17.55 -37.88
C VAL A 833 3.28 -16.23 -38.23
N VAL A 834 3.99 -16.19 -39.34
CA VAL A 834 4.54 -14.95 -39.90
C VAL A 834 3.78 -14.64 -41.18
N THR A 835 3.12 -13.48 -41.20
CA THR A 835 2.41 -12.95 -42.38
C THR A 835 3.36 -12.06 -43.17
N SER A 836 3.46 -12.25 -44.48
CA SER A 836 4.38 -11.48 -45.32
C SER A 836 3.96 -11.36 -46.79
N GLY A 837 4.61 -10.44 -47.50
CA GLY A 837 4.41 -10.20 -48.94
C GLY A 837 3.14 -9.38 -49.25
N SER A 838 2.98 -8.96 -50.51
CA SER A 838 1.83 -8.15 -50.95
C SER A 838 0.49 -8.85 -50.76
N ASP A 839 0.50 -10.19 -50.80
CA ASP A 839 -0.71 -11.01 -50.74
C ASP A 839 -1.00 -11.48 -49.31
N ASN A 840 -0.25 -11.01 -48.29
CA ASN A 840 -0.35 -11.42 -46.89
C ASN A 840 -0.33 -12.95 -46.70
N SER A 841 0.69 -13.58 -47.29
CA SER A 841 0.88 -15.03 -47.19
C SER A 841 1.36 -15.43 -45.79
N ASN A 842 0.73 -16.47 -45.23
CA ASN A 842 1.01 -16.99 -43.91
C ASN A 842 1.98 -18.17 -43.98
N SER A 843 3.08 -18.10 -43.24
CA SER A 843 3.93 -19.25 -42.96
C SER A 843 3.86 -19.61 -41.48
N THR A 844 3.67 -20.89 -41.16
CA THR A 844 3.42 -21.37 -39.79
C THR A 844 4.51 -22.34 -39.34
N VAL A 845 5.00 -22.17 -38.11
CA VAL A 845 5.98 -23.05 -37.47
C VAL A 845 5.56 -23.32 -36.02
N SER A 846 5.58 -24.57 -35.58
CA SER A 846 5.22 -24.94 -34.20
C SER A 846 6.39 -24.75 -33.23
N THR A 847 6.14 -24.16 -32.06
CA THR A 847 7.17 -23.96 -31.02
C THR A 847 7.69 -25.27 -30.43
N LYS A 848 6.90 -26.35 -30.50
CA LYS A 848 7.27 -27.69 -30.01
C LYS A 848 8.56 -28.25 -30.66
N LEU A 849 8.90 -27.78 -31.86
CA LEU A 849 10.11 -28.21 -32.57
C LEU A 849 11.39 -27.57 -32.01
N TYR A 850 11.29 -26.49 -31.23
CA TYR A 850 12.43 -25.67 -30.84
C TYR A 850 12.65 -25.60 -29.33
N ALA A 851 11.60 -25.68 -28.52
CA ALA A 851 11.73 -25.77 -27.07
C ALA A 851 10.57 -26.50 -26.41
N SER A 852 10.84 -27.10 -25.26
CA SER A 852 9.82 -27.54 -24.30
C SER A 852 9.53 -26.43 -23.31
N VAL A 853 8.27 -26.19 -23.01
CA VAL A 853 7.86 -25.21 -21.99
C VAL A 853 7.43 -25.91 -20.69
N SER A 854 7.65 -25.23 -19.56
CA SER A 854 7.17 -25.62 -18.23
C SER A 854 6.56 -24.42 -17.54
N GLN A 855 5.82 -24.64 -16.45
CA GLN A 855 5.21 -23.55 -15.68
C GLN A 855 6.24 -22.83 -14.79
N SER A 856 7.33 -23.51 -14.43
CA SER A 856 8.36 -22.98 -13.53
C SER A 856 9.39 -22.12 -14.24
N ASP A 857 9.72 -22.44 -15.49
CA ASP A 857 10.91 -21.89 -16.15
C ASP A 857 10.59 -21.34 -17.53
N PHE A 858 11.19 -20.19 -17.84
CA PHE A 858 11.12 -19.60 -19.17
C PHE A 858 12.09 -20.31 -20.12
N ALA A 859 11.59 -20.74 -21.26
CA ALA A 859 12.35 -21.26 -22.38
C ALA A 859 12.47 -20.21 -23.48
N ASN A 860 13.67 -20.07 -24.05
CA ASN A 860 13.90 -19.25 -25.24
C ASN A 860 13.64 -20.09 -26.49
N VAL A 861 12.57 -19.77 -27.22
CA VAL A 861 12.21 -20.35 -28.50
C VAL A 861 12.88 -19.53 -29.60
N THR A 862 13.84 -20.10 -30.30
CA THR A 862 14.54 -19.44 -31.43
C THR A 862 14.24 -20.17 -32.72
N ILE A 863 13.49 -19.54 -33.62
CA ILE A 863 13.04 -20.11 -34.89
C ILE A 863 13.81 -19.42 -36.04
N PRO A 864 14.65 -20.13 -36.81
CA PRO A 864 15.28 -19.56 -37.99
C PRO A 864 14.23 -19.07 -38.99
N LEU A 865 14.40 -17.87 -39.53
CA LEU A 865 13.45 -17.29 -40.49
C LEU A 865 13.29 -18.17 -41.75
N LEU A 866 14.33 -18.93 -42.12
CA LEU A 866 14.30 -19.90 -43.20
C LEU A 866 13.36 -21.10 -42.95
N SER A 867 12.95 -21.33 -41.70
CA SER A 867 11.98 -22.38 -41.36
C SER A 867 10.56 -22.01 -41.79
N PHE A 868 10.32 -20.72 -42.07
CA PHE A 868 9.04 -20.22 -42.56
C PHE A 868 8.96 -20.33 -44.09
N SER A 869 8.33 -21.39 -44.59
CA SER A 869 8.19 -21.66 -46.02
C SER A 869 7.41 -20.55 -46.73
N GLY A 870 7.98 -20.01 -47.81
CA GLY A 870 7.35 -18.95 -48.61
C GLY A 870 7.39 -17.55 -47.97
N LEU A 871 8.14 -17.36 -46.88
CA LEU A 871 8.31 -16.06 -46.22
C LEU A 871 8.98 -15.03 -47.15
N SER A 872 8.34 -13.87 -47.32
CA SER A 872 8.96 -12.69 -47.93
C SER A 872 9.59 -11.82 -46.84
N ALA A 873 10.86 -12.08 -46.51
CA ALA A 873 11.56 -11.40 -45.42
C ALA A 873 11.62 -9.86 -45.58
N SER A 874 11.54 -9.33 -46.80
CA SER A 874 11.53 -7.89 -47.06
C SER A 874 10.21 -7.18 -46.74
N SER A 875 9.16 -7.92 -46.38
CA SER A 875 7.81 -7.37 -46.18
C SER A 875 7.02 -8.21 -45.17
N ILE A 876 7.52 -8.31 -43.94
CA ILE A 876 6.78 -8.95 -42.84
C ILE A 876 5.77 -7.95 -42.28
N SER A 877 4.50 -8.33 -42.21
CA SER A 877 3.40 -7.45 -41.75
C SER A 877 2.86 -7.82 -40.36
N ARG A 878 2.99 -9.08 -39.95
CA ARG A 878 2.45 -9.57 -38.67
C ARG A 878 3.11 -10.85 -38.19
N ILE A 879 3.23 -10.98 -36.88
CA ILE A 879 3.54 -12.22 -36.17
C ILE A 879 2.32 -12.60 -35.32
N THR A 880 1.84 -13.83 -35.43
CA THR A 880 0.67 -14.33 -34.68
C THR A 880 1.01 -15.62 -33.96
N LEU A 881 0.69 -15.68 -32.67
CA LEU A 881 0.74 -16.87 -31.83
C LEU A 881 -0.68 -17.48 -31.82
N ARG A 882 -0.85 -18.73 -32.22
CA ARG A 882 -2.17 -19.40 -32.29
C ARG A 882 -2.07 -20.90 -32.04
N ASN A 883 -3.20 -21.61 -32.10
CA ASN A 883 -3.25 -23.07 -31.93
C ASN A 883 -2.61 -23.54 -30.60
N PHE A 884 -2.83 -22.79 -29.53
CA PHE A 884 -2.32 -23.12 -28.21
C PHE A 884 -2.83 -24.48 -27.74
N THR A 885 -1.92 -25.28 -27.19
CA THR A 885 -2.20 -26.59 -26.60
C THR A 885 -1.46 -26.70 -25.27
N PRO A 886 -2.12 -26.96 -24.13
CA PRO A 886 -3.57 -27.08 -23.98
C PRO A 886 -4.31 -25.74 -24.18
N ASN A 887 -5.63 -25.80 -24.39
CA ASN A 887 -6.54 -24.65 -24.40
C ASN A 887 -7.81 -24.96 -23.58
N GLY A 888 -8.55 -23.92 -23.16
CA GLY A 888 -9.78 -24.06 -22.39
C GLY A 888 -9.59 -24.57 -20.95
N GLY A 889 -8.47 -24.24 -20.31
CA GLY A 889 -8.09 -24.70 -18.96
C GLY A 889 -8.21 -23.63 -17.87
N SER A 890 -7.82 -23.96 -16.63
CA SER A 890 -7.73 -22.99 -15.53
C SER A 890 -6.56 -22.00 -15.73
N SER A 891 -6.48 -20.95 -14.91
CA SER A 891 -5.35 -19.99 -14.91
C SER A 891 -3.97 -20.66 -14.77
N ALA A 892 -3.88 -21.80 -14.09
CA ALA A 892 -2.66 -22.63 -14.01
C ALA A 892 -2.22 -23.23 -15.37
N SER A 893 -3.04 -23.08 -16.41
CA SER A 893 -2.78 -23.52 -17.78
C SER A 893 -2.39 -22.38 -18.73
N ASN A 894 -2.16 -21.16 -18.22
CA ASN A 894 -1.77 -20.02 -19.06
C ASN A 894 -0.34 -20.18 -19.62
N PHE A 895 -0.09 -19.49 -20.73
CA PHE A 895 1.24 -19.23 -21.26
C PHE A 895 1.69 -17.86 -20.77
N THR A 896 2.98 -17.66 -20.51
CA THR A 896 3.55 -16.32 -20.26
C THR A 896 4.63 -16.04 -21.28
N VAL A 897 4.57 -14.89 -21.96
CA VAL A 897 5.53 -14.41 -22.94
C VAL A 897 6.25 -13.19 -22.36
N ARG A 898 7.58 -13.16 -22.44
CA ARG A 898 8.39 -11.99 -22.05
C ARG A 898 8.75 -11.08 -23.21
N TRP A 899 8.92 -11.64 -24.41
CA TRP A 899 9.18 -10.85 -25.61
C TRP A 899 8.88 -11.61 -26.90
N ILE A 900 8.76 -10.85 -27.97
CA ILE A 900 8.83 -11.25 -29.38
C ILE A 900 9.89 -10.36 -30.04
N SER A 901 10.99 -10.95 -30.51
CA SER A 901 12.12 -10.22 -31.10
C SER A 901 12.63 -10.90 -32.37
N LEU A 902 13.33 -10.15 -33.21
CA LEU A 902 14.18 -10.68 -34.26
C LEU A 902 15.65 -10.65 -33.81
N LEU A 903 16.40 -11.71 -34.14
CA LEU A 903 17.82 -11.84 -33.83
C LEU A 903 18.68 -11.66 -35.08
N GLY A 904 19.92 -11.19 -34.88
CA GLY A 904 20.80 -10.76 -35.97
C GLY A 904 20.50 -9.32 -36.37
N GLY A 905 20.76 -8.95 -37.63
CA GLY A 905 20.56 -7.58 -38.07
C GLY A 905 21.58 -6.59 -37.48
N PRO A 906 21.35 -5.28 -37.67
CA PRO A 906 22.19 -4.24 -37.10
C PRO A 906 22.05 -4.15 -35.56
N ILE A 907 22.95 -3.41 -34.93
CA ILE A 907 22.78 -2.99 -33.54
C ILE A 907 21.76 -1.85 -33.52
N SER A 908 20.97 -1.70 -32.46
CA SER A 908 20.01 -0.60 -32.36
C SER A 908 20.70 0.75 -32.62
N GLY A 909 20.09 1.60 -33.44
CA GLY A 909 20.62 2.92 -33.81
C GLY A 909 21.66 2.97 -34.95
N THR A 910 22.09 1.83 -35.50
CA THR A 910 23.06 1.77 -36.64
C THR A 910 22.43 1.50 -37.99
#